data_AF-A0A5C5V1G7-F1
#
_entry.id   AF-A0A5C5V1G7-F1
#
_cell.length_a   1.000
_cell.length_b   1.000
_cell.length_c   1.000
_cell.angle_alpha   90.00
_cell.angle_beta   90.00
_cell.angle_gamma   90.00
#
_symmetry.space_group_name_H-M   'P 1'
#
loop_
_entity.id
_entity.type
_entity.pdbx_description
1 polymer ?
#
loop_
_entity_poly.entity_id
_entity_poly.type
_entity_poly.pdbx_seq_one_letter_code
_entity_poly.pdbx_strand_id
1 'polypeptide(L)'
;MHLFRWMLLASLPFTLAAAARPAVAQQDIVVIEITNLNSLKGEEEADPKDVAKGVLQAMGEEELAGKAFFMSDDHGPGGASATDMIMSLIQLAAPEQCRVMMRNGRIAVAPIDDFDRFCDGLTFGRIVSKDRRLGNLEIRVDPAALDADAIRRRARDAGRTIMLEARSRVSARGRRGDAIAKSPINPDGFQIGDRVDCQYNGVWAAAELIGEGGFDYPTVKIENPADLVPALLRKSDAKRLRALASLLLPADPVRMRSARMGASAPRTWQDSTGRFTISASLESVEGQTAVLKRTDGRTVRVPIAKLCEADQQFIASGGQEVNEENPFAVAEPKQAADTRLQADISGLRQVPLRKNASWRFSPSDAAPTPTLASAKTVDLPQIRGSDAFFEEYGGIHLSASGKRLAIERKHGQVGGDAQWYLDCVAPVSGQHRATIALPAESVVLDTLLEKGIVLARADGFRVDETTVYVYRLGAREAEMVAHWQPYVVGGHFGGADVKHAQFLGPDLVMTRGDMFKPPIVWDWKTAEAKYALPKEANGVFGAAVGPHGRLYAAVNQRELLVFDLARGRHVGTLPLPEQTVRLDAIAFSPDQTALAAVGGGALLTWDLASGELTRRLYRPEIHFADTLEWVGEYLLVDHKYLYDPRRRILLWEFEIGGRASHGSATRVANGRLWFAPRTHGREAPYVASVSLSHPAIHETAASLGEPEDLLVARPGDAVEVALDLAPGLERRHEVRPAVEQNLRDAGFEIADSADIVVTVVCKQLPSQEIHIDPNPRGSLRRKRDEVITRTITPYQTKIAMLVGGREVYSRGQTYSPGMTIWLEEGESIDAALKRLTTPNVGFILLAKFNGEVARPGDATKNGAYGFSKLTSAGVLEDVTVLQE
;
A
#
# COMPACT_ATOMS: atom_id res chain seq x y z
N MET A 1 -32.37 -33.51 -26.78
CA MET A 1 -33.53 -33.11 -27.61
C MET A 1 -34.19 -31.91 -26.97
N HIS A 2 -34.26 -30.81 -27.72
CA HIS A 2 -35.11 -29.62 -27.57
C HIS A 2 -35.09 -28.84 -26.24
N LEU A 3 -34.34 -27.73 -26.22
CA LEU A 3 -34.93 -26.37 -26.28
C LEU A 3 -33.82 -25.32 -26.38
N PHE A 4 -33.60 -24.89 -27.62
CA PHE A 4 -33.01 -23.60 -27.99
C PHE A 4 -34.04 -22.92 -28.88
N ARG A 5 -34.12 -21.58 -28.76
CA ARG A 5 -34.32 -20.60 -29.86
C ARG A 5 -35.59 -19.71 -29.80
N TRP A 6 -35.32 -18.41 -30.02
CA TRP A 6 -36.15 -17.26 -30.45
C TRP A 6 -36.78 -16.40 -29.33
N MET A 7 -36.67 -15.05 -29.29
CA MET A 7 -36.25 -14.07 -30.30
C MET A 7 -35.95 -12.67 -29.71
N LEU A 8 -35.17 -11.91 -30.49
CA LEU A 8 -34.83 -10.48 -30.44
C LEU A 8 -36.02 -9.48 -30.57
N LEU A 9 -35.75 -8.26 -30.06
CA LEU A 9 -36.20 -6.91 -30.48
C LEU A 9 -37.65 -6.47 -30.23
N ALA A 10 -37.81 -5.53 -29.28
CA ALA A 10 -38.71 -4.39 -29.41
C ALA A 10 -38.18 -3.20 -28.57
N SER A 11 -37.72 -2.17 -29.28
CA SER A 11 -37.49 -0.82 -28.79
C SER A 11 -38.81 -0.06 -28.67
N LEU A 12 -39.05 0.63 -27.54
CA LEU A 12 -39.65 1.98 -27.36
C LEU A 12 -39.95 2.22 -25.85
N PRO A 13 -40.09 3.49 -25.40
CA PRO A 13 -39.38 4.02 -24.24
C PRO A 13 -40.23 3.99 -22.97
N PHE A 14 -39.62 3.67 -21.83
CA PHE A 14 -40.17 4.04 -20.54
C PHE A 14 -39.40 5.25 -20.01
N THR A 15 -39.99 6.42 -20.20
CA THR A 15 -39.72 7.63 -19.43
C THR A 15 -40.14 7.38 -17.98
N LEU A 16 -39.21 6.91 -17.16
CA LEU A 16 -39.27 7.06 -15.71
C LEU A 16 -38.24 8.11 -15.35
N ALA A 17 -38.73 9.26 -14.88
CA ALA A 17 -37.93 10.37 -14.40
C ALA A 17 -36.96 9.85 -13.32
N ALA A 18 -35.71 9.63 -13.70
CA ALA A 18 -34.60 9.56 -12.77
C ALA A 18 -34.56 10.92 -12.07
N ALA A 19 -35.00 10.97 -10.81
CA ALA A 19 -34.66 12.07 -9.94
C ALA A 19 -33.13 12.19 -9.98
N ALA A 20 -32.63 13.28 -10.56
CA ALA A 20 -31.23 13.59 -10.61
C ALA A 20 -30.69 13.59 -9.18
N ARG A 21 -29.96 12.53 -8.81
CA ARG A 21 -29.13 12.51 -7.61
C ARG A 21 -28.06 13.58 -7.80
N PRO A 22 -27.69 14.34 -6.76
CA PRO A 22 -26.60 15.30 -6.88
C PRO A 22 -25.34 14.51 -7.25
N ALA A 23 -24.79 14.79 -8.42
CA ALA A 23 -23.46 14.33 -8.78
C ALA A 23 -22.51 14.94 -7.74
N VAL A 24 -21.91 14.08 -6.90
CA VAL A 24 -20.64 14.43 -6.26
C VAL A 24 -19.74 14.89 -7.39
N ALA A 25 -19.14 16.08 -7.27
CA ALA A 25 -18.26 16.63 -8.29
C ALA A 25 -17.20 15.59 -8.63
N GLN A 26 -17.46 14.87 -9.71
CA GLN A 26 -16.64 13.81 -10.24
C GLN A 26 -15.39 14.56 -10.70
N GLN A 27 -14.23 14.29 -10.14
CA GLN A 27 -13.00 14.60 -10.87
C GLN A 27 -13.17 13.95 -12.24
N ASP A 28 -12.94 14.71 -13.32
CA ASP A 28 -13.23 14.31 -14.70
C ASP A 28 -12.30 13.16 -15.13
N ILE A 29 -12.68 11.94 -14.74
CA ILE A 29 -11.96 10.71 -15.01
C ILE A 29 -12.40 10.21 -16.37
N VAL A 30 -11.45 10.14 -17.31
CA VAL A 30 -11.70 9.66 -18.66
C VAL A 30 -11.32 8.20 -18.78
N VAL A 31 -12.27 7.33 -19.15
CA VAL A 31 -12.03 5.94 -19.49
C VAL A 31 -11.89 5.78 -20.99
N ILE A 32 -10.70 5.39 -21.43
CA ILE A 32 -10.35 5.08 -22.80
C ILE A 32 -10.46 3.56 -23.03
N GLU A 33 -11.31 3.17 -23.96
CA GLU A 33 -11.42 1.80 -24.47
C GLU A 33 -10.74 1.71 -25.85
N ILE A 34 -9.83 0.75 -26.02
CA ILE A 34 -9.08 0.58 -27.27
C ILE A 34 -9.62 -0.64 -28.01
N THR A 35 -10.37 -0.38 -29.08
CA THR A 35 -11.15 -1.38 -29.82
C THR A 35 -10.32 -2.42 -30.55
N ASN A 36 -9.08 -2.07 -30.93
CA ASN A 36 -8.20 -2.89 -31.73
C ASN A 36 -6.94 -3.33 -30.97
N LEU A 37 -6.96 -3.26 -29.63
CA LEU A 37 -5.81 -3.63 -28.80
C LEU A 37 -5.43 -5.11 -28.97
N ASN A 38 -6.42 -5.99 -29.21
CA ASN A 38 -6.18 -7.42 -29.45
C ASN A 38 -5.71 -7.72 -30.88
N SER A 39 -6.14 -6.97 -31.90
CA SER A 39 -5.61 -7.11 -33.27
C SER A 39 -4.18 -6.58 -33.41
N LEU A 40 -3.75 -5.67 -32.51
CA LEU A 40 -2.34 -5.33 -32.32
C LEU A 40 -1.56 -6.42 -31.57
N LYS A 41 -2.25 -7.37 -30.94
CA LYS A 41 -1.71 -8.55 -30.24
C LYS A 41 -1.84 -9.86 -31.06
N GLY A 42 -2.20 -9.76 -32.33
CA GLY A 42 -2.15 -10.84 -33.32
C GLY A 42 -3.43 -11.65 -33.47
N GLU A 43 -4.12 -11.45 -34.58
CA GLU A 43 -4.79 -12.52 -35.33
C GLU A 43 -4.45 -12.27 -36.81
N GLU A 44 -3.64 -13.17 -37.39
CA GLU A 44 -3.08 -13.19 -38.76
C GLU A 44 -1.81 -12.36 -39.04
N GLU A 45 -0.71 -13.11 -39.24
CA GLU A 45 0.62 -12.75 -39.81
C GLU A 45 1.45 -11.61 -39.17
N ALA A 46 1.81 -11.74 -37.88
CA ALA A 46 3.12 -11.37 -37.30
C ALA A 46 3.12 -11.58 -35.76
N ASP A 47 4.27 -11.94 -35.17
CA ASP A 47 4.45 -11.96 -33.70
C ASP A 47 4.17 -10.53 -33.15
N PRO A 48 3.41 -10.35 -32.04
CA PRO A 48 3.20 -9.05 -31.41
C PRO A 48 4.50 -8.27 -31.13
N LYS A 49 5.61 -9.00 -30.91
CA LYS A 49 6.96 -8.43 -30.80
C LYS A 49 7.41 -7.81 -32.11
N ASP A 50 7.09 -8.38 -33.27
CA ASP A 50 7.50 -7.88 -34.60
C ASP A 50 6.70 -6.66 -35.07
N VAL A 51 5.43 -6.52 -34.67
CA VAL A 51 4.62 -5.33 -34.96
C VAL A 51 5.07 -4.15 -34.08
N ALA A 52 5.27 -4.37 -32.78
CA ALA A 52 5.80 -3.35 -31.88
C ALA A 52 7.22 -2.94 -32.29
N LYS A 53 8.07 -3.89 -32.66
CA LYS A 53 9.43 -3.66 -33.18
C LYS A 53 9.43 -2.98 -34.54
N GLY A 54 8.50 -3.29 -35.44
CA GLY A 54 8.32 -2.59 -36.72
C GLY A 54 7.89 -1.13 -36.56
N VAL A 55 7.01 -0.83 -35.61
CA VAL A 55 6.62 0.54 -35.23
C VAL A 55 7.79 1.28 -34.58
N LEU A 56 8.51 0.64 -33.66
CA LEU A 56 9.71 1.23 -33.02
C LEU A 56 10.85 1.45 -34.04
N GLN A 57 11.04 0.55 -35.01
CA GLN A 57 11.99 0.67 -36.12
C GLN A 57 11.65 1.81 -37.07
N ALA A 58 10.38 1.94 -37.44
CA ALA A 58 9.89 3.06 -38.25
C ALA A 58 10.04 4.41 -37.51
N MET A 59 9.97 4.40 -36.18
CA MET A 59 10.16 5.57 -35.32
C MET A 59 11.64 5.88 -34.98
N GLY A 60 12.59 5.07 -35.47
CA GLY A 60 14.03 5.22 -35.22
C GLY A 60 14.43 4.67 -33.85
N GLU A 61 14.77 3.38 -33.81
CA GLU A 61 15.13 2.63 -32.60
C GLU A 61 16.31 3.23 -31.82
N GLU A 62 16.24 3.07 -30.49
CA GLU A 62 17.15 3.51 -29.42
C GLU A 62 16.98 4.93 -28.87
N GLU A 63 16.70 5.98 -29.66
CA GLU A 63 16.62 7.32 -29.08
C GLU A 63 15.29 7.61 -28.38
N LEU A 64 14.13 7.28 -28.96
CA LEU A 64 12.82 7.60 -28.36
C LEU A 64 12.48 6.73 -27.14
N ALA A 65 12.85 5.45 -27.20
CA ALA A 65 12.57 4.45 -26.17
C ALA A 65 13.22 4.82 -24.81
N GLY A 66 14.36 5.52 -24.84
CA GLY A 66 15.00 6.06 -23.63
C GLY A 66 14.77 7.56 -23.36
N LYS A 67 14.07 8.30 -24.24
CA LYS A 67 13.98 9.77 -24.16
C LYS A 67 12.56 10.32 -23.97
N ALA A 68 11.50 9.54 -24.22
CA ALA A 68 10.12 10.02 -24.07
C ALA A 68 9.19 9.04 -23.33
N PHE A 69 9.62 7.80 -23.12
CA PHE A 69 8.82 6.71 -22.56
C PHE A 69 9.53 6.18 -21.31
N PHE A 70 8.81 6.01 -20.20
CA PHE A 70 9.34 5.31 -19.02
C PHE A 70 9.44 3.83 -19.34
N MET A 71 10.63 3.38 -19.70
CA MET A 71 10.95 1.95 -19.77
C MET A 71 11.82 1.58 -18.58
N SER A 72 11.26 0.82 -17.63
CA SER A 72 12.03 0.23 -16.53
C SER A 72 12.80 -0.99 -17.05
N ASP A 73 14.08 -1.12 -16.69
CA ASP A 73 14.89 -2.33 -16.96
C ASP A 73 14.51 -3.51 -16.03
N ASP A 74 13.48 -3.36 -15.18
CA ASP A 74 13.09 -4.35 -14.14
C ASP A 74 12.21 -5.49 -14.65
N HIS A 75 11.91 -5.52 -15.95
CA HIS A 75 11.44 -6.73 -16.61
C HIS A 75 12.63 -7.27 -17.40
N GLY A 76 12.87 -8.58 -17.34
CA GLY A 76 14.00 -9.25 -17.99
C GLY A 76 14.06 -8.99 -19.51
N PRO A 77 14.79 -9.79 -20.30
CA PRO A 77 15.12 -9.47 -21.69
C PRO A 77 13.94 -9.34 -22.70
N GLY A 78 12.68 -9.25 -22.27
CA GLY A 78 11.52 -8.87 -23.06
C GLY A 78 11.27 -7.35 -23.03
N GLY A 79 11.54 -6.70 -24.18
CA GLY A 79 11.30 -5.26 -24.38
C GLY A 79 9.83 -4.81 -24.28
N ALA A 80 9.63 -3.49 -24.31
CA ALA A 80 8.37 -2.78 -24.08
C ALA A 80 7.15 -3.36 -24.82
N SER A 81 6.00 -3.39 -24.15
CA SER A 81 4.74 -3.84 -24.76
C SER A 81 4.04 -2.69 -25.49
N ALA A 82 3.22 -3.00 -26.52
CA ALA A 82 2.36 -2.01 -27.18
C ALA A 82 1.43 -1.26 -26.20
N THR A 83 1.18 -1.85 -25.03
CA THR A 83 0.38 -1.25 -23.95
C THR A 83 1.13 -0.10 -23.28
N ASP A 84 2.42 -0.25 -22.99
CA ASP A 84 3.24 0.78 -22.32
C ASP A 84 3.43 2.01 -23.22
N MET A 85 3.55 1.79 -24.53
CA MET A 85 3.60 2.85 -25.54
C MET A 85 2.31 3.66 -25.57
N ILE A 86 1.15 3.00 -25.59
CA ILE A 86 -0.16 3.68 -25.64
C ILE A 86 -0.42 4.47 -24.35
N MET A 87 -0.08 3.91 -23.19
CA MET A 87 -0.21 4.60 -21.90
C MET A 87 0.59 5.91 -21.88
N SER A 88 1.80 5.88 -22.42
CA SER A 88 2.67 7.06 -22.51
C SER A 88 2.17 8.08 -23.53
N LEU A 89 1.61 7.64 -24.67
CA LEU A 89 1.00 8.52 -25.66
C LEU A 89 -0.28 9.19 -25.14
N ILE A 90 -1.09 8.46 -24.37
CA ILE A 90 -2.24 9.00 -23.64
C ILE A 90 -1.79 10.03 -22.63
N GLN A 91 -0.72 9.73 -21.89
CA GLN A 91 -0.17 10.70 -20.94
C GLN A 91 0.29 11.95 -21.70
N LEU A 92 0.99 11.82 -22.83
CA LEU A 92 1.45 12.96 -23.65
C LEU A 92 0.32 13.79 -24.26
N ALA A 93 -0.85 13.18 -24.50
CA ALA A 93 -2.05 13.86 -24.95
C ALA A 93 -2.71 14.72 -23.86
N ALA A 94 -2.44 14.43 -22.58
CA ALA A 94 -2.97 15.20 -21.48
C ALA A 94 -2.31 16.58 -21.39
N PRO A 95 -3.11 17.66 -21.34
CA PRO A 95 -2.59 19.02 -21.25
C PRO A 95 -1.87 19.31 -19.92
N GLU A 96 -2.14 18.50 -18.89
CA GLU A 96 -1.54 18.58 -17.55
C GLU A 96 -1.00 17.22 -17.07
N GLN A 97 -0.38 17.17 -15.88
CA GLN A 97 0.04 15.91 -15.28
C GLN A 97 -1.17 15.06 -14.91
N CYS A 98 -1.35 13.93 -15.60
CA CYS A 98 -2.40 12.97 -15.32
C CYS A 98 -1.82 11.59 -14.95
N ARG A 99 -2.54 10.89 -14.08
CA ARG A 99 -2.37 9.47 -13.81
C ARG A 99 -3.07 8.68 -14.91
N VAL A 100 -2.37 7.69 -15.46
CA VAL A 100 -2.91 6.74 -16.44
C VAL A 100 -2.88 5.36 -15.79
N MET A 101 -4.04 4.72 -15.64
CA MET A 101 -4.16 3.38 -15.05
C MET A 101 -4.74 2.41 -16.06
N MET A 102 -4.30 1.16 -16.03
CA MET A 102 -4.89 0.10 -16.85
C MET A 102 -5.44 -1.03 -15.97
N ARG A 103 -6.68 -1.46 -16.25
CA ARG A 103 -7.27 -2.66 -15.63
C ARG A 103 -8.27 -3.28 -16.62
N ASN A 104 -8.21 -4.59 -16.80
CA ASN A 104 -9.13 -5.35 -17.67
C ASN A 104 -9.24 -4.82 -19.12
N GLY A 105 -8.14 -4.31 -19.72
CA GLY A 105 -8.15 -3.84 -21.11
C GLY A 105 -8.65 -2.42 -21.33
N ARG A 106 -9.08 -1.73 -20.26
CA ARG A 106 -9.47 -0.32 -20.29
C ARG A 106 -8.40 0.54 -19.64
N ILE A 107 -8.32 1.80 -20.07
CA ILE A 107 -7.37 2.79 -19.56
C ILE A 107 -8.16 3.92 -18.90
N ALA A 108 -7.86 4.26 -17.65
CA ALA A 108 -8.45 5.40 -16.95
C ALA A 108 -7.41 6.53 -16.83
N VAL A 109 -7.83 7.76 -17.07
CA VAL A 109 -6.97 8.96 -17.08
C VAL A 109 -7.56 10.03 -16.18
N ALA A 110 -6.77 10.54 -15.23
CA ALA A 110 -7.23 11.55 -14.27
C ALA A 110 -6.07 12.33 -13.63
N PRO A 111 -6.24 13.63 -13.28
CA PRO A 111 -7.38 14.48 -13.63
C PRO A 111 -7.34 14.90 -15.12
N ILE A 112 -8.48 15.24 -15.71
CA ILE A 112 -8.60 15.84 -17.05
C ILE A 112 -9.52 17.06 -16.96
N ASP A 113 -8.93 18.25 -16.81
CA ASP A 113 -9.71 19.47 -16.61
C ASP A 113 -10.29 20.04 -17.92
N ASP A 114 -9.69 19.71 -19.07
CA ASP A 114 -10.18 20.07 -20.40
C ASP A 114 -10.28 18.82 -21.29
N PHE A 115 -11.47 18.20 -21.26
CA PHE A 115 -11.78 16.99 -22.01
C PHE A 115 -11.67 17.15 -23.53
N ASP A 116 -12.01 18.33 -24.05
CA ASP A 116 -11.98 18.58 -25.49
C ASP A 116 -10.53 18.73 -25.97
N ARG A 117 -9.71 19.50 -25.24
CA ARG A 117 -8.27 19.61 -25.49
C ARG A 117 -7.53 18.30 -25.30
N PHE A 118 -7.93 17.49 -24.32
CA PHE A 118 -7.40 16.13 -24.15
C PHE A 118 -7.70 15.25 -25.37
N CYS A 119 -8.94 15.27 -25.88
CA CYS A 119 -9.31 14.54 -27.08
C CYS A 119 -8.51 14.98 -28.31
N ASP A 120 -8.30 16.28 -28.49
CA ASP A 120 -7.48 16.84 -29.58
C ASP A 120 -5.99 16.45 -29.45
N GLY A 121 -5.57 16.12 -28.23
CA GLY A 121 -4.26 15.56 -27.90
C GLY A 121 -4.07 14.10 -28.35
N LEU A 122 -5.13 13.34 -28.65
CA LEU A 122 -5.01 11.91 -28.98
C LEU A 122 -4.80 11.69 -30.49
N THR A 123 -3.56 11.85 -30.97
CA THR A 123 -3.20 11.79 -32.41
C THR A 123 -2.69 10.44 -32.91
N PHE A 124 -2.63 9.43 -32.04
CA PHE A 124 -2.11 8.10 -32.38
C PHE A 124 -3.21 7.13 -32.86
N GLY A 125 -4.40 7.66 -33.14
CA GLY A 125 -5.54 6.88 -33.56
C GLY A 125 -6.75 7.76 -33.83
N ARG A 126 -7.84 7.10 -34.22
CA ARG A 126 -9.13 7.75 -34.43
C ARG A 126 -10.03 7.51 -33.24
N ILE A 127 -10.61 8.58 -32.71
CA ILE A 127 -11.71 8.48 -31.74
C ILE A 127 -12.93 7.91 -32.48
N VAL A 128 -13.36 6.72 -32.06
CA VAL A 128 -14.51 5.98 -32.59
C VAL A 128 -15.80 6.50 -31.95
N SER A 129 -15.77 6.75 -30.65
CA SER A 129 -16.88 7.34 -29.91
C SER A 129 -16.38 8.19 -28.73
N LYS A 130 -17.15 9.22 -28.36
CA LYS A 130 -16.87 10.16 -27.27
C LYS A 130 -18.15 10.43 -26.48
N ASP A 131 -18.21 9.95 -25.25
CA ASP A 131 -19.28 10.24 -24.29
C ASP A 131 -18.74 11.13 -23.17
N ARG A 132 -18.99 12.44 -23.32
CA ARG A 132 -18.57 13.46 -22.36
C ARG A 132 -19.25 13.32 -21.00
N ARG A 133 -20.47 12.75 -20.93
CA ARG A 133 -21.23 12.63 -19.68
C ARG A 133 -20.72 11.49 -18.82
N LEU A 134 -20.23 10.42 -19.44
CA LEU A 134 -19.69 9.24 -18.75
C LEU A 134 -18.16 9.22 -18.70
N GLY A 135 -17.50 10.25 -19.26
CA GLY A 135 -16.06 10.29 -19.43
C GLY A 135 -15.52 9.14 -20.29
N ASN A 136 -16.33 8.55 -21.17
CA ASN A 136 -15.89 7.40 -21.97
C ASN A 136 -15.39 7.86 -23.34
N LEU A 137 -14.25 7.31 -23.75
CA LEU A 137 -13.67 7.53 -25.06
C LEU A 137 -13.31 6.17 -25.67
N GLU A 138 -13.74 5.94 -26.89
CA GLU A 138 -13.36 4.74 -27.62
C GLU A 138 -12.37 5.15 -28.70
N ILE A 139 -11.20 4.54 -28.72
CA ILE A 139 -10.15 4.83 -29.69
C ILE A 139 -9.84 3.58 -30.49
N ARG A 140 -9.63 3.77 -31.79
CA ARG A 140 -8.99 2.80 -32.65
C ARG A 140 -7.60 3.33 -33.00
N VAL A 141 -6.57 2.64 -32.52
CA VAL A 141 -5.17 3.03 -32.76
C VAL A 141 -4.86 2.81 -34.24
N ASP A 142 -4.24 3.79 -34.87
CA ASP A 142 -3.77 3.72 -36.26
C ASP A 142 -2.24 3.86 -36.27
N PRO A 143 -1.48 2.77 -36.42
CA PRO A 143 -0.03 2.81 -36.42
C PRO A 143 0.56 3.71 -37.52
N ALA A 144 -0.15 3.88 -38.64
CA ALA A 144 0.30 4.74 -39.74
C ALA A 144 0.12 6.24 -39.45
N ALA A 145 -0.68 6.60 -38.44
CA ALA A 145 -0.89 7.98 -37.99
C ALA A 145 0.12 8.44 -36.94
N LEU A 146 1.02 7.56 -36.48
CA LEU A 146 2.09 7.89 -35.54
C LEU A 146 3.22 8.68 -36.22
N ASP A 147 3.09 10.01 -36.27
CA ASP A 147 4.18 10.90 -36.70
C ASP A 147 5.17 11.16 -35.54
N ALA A 148 6.39 10.62 -35.68
CA ALA A 148 7.47 10.77 -34.72
C ALA A 148 7.84 12.24 -34.45
N ASP A 149 7.77 13.11 -35.46
CA ASP A 149 8.11 14.54 -35.29
C ASP A 149 6.97 15.32 -34.62
N ALA A 150 5.71 14.92 -34.82
CA ALA A 150 4.57 15.47 -34.09
C ALA A 150 4.61 15.06 -32.60
N ILE A 151 4.94 13.80 -32.30
CA ILE A 151 5.13 13.32 -30.92
C ILE A 151 6.28 14.06 -30.23
N ARG A 152 7.41 14.27 -30.93
CA ARG A 152 8.54 15.05 -30.42
C ARG A 152 8.21 16.51 -30.20
N ARG A 153 7.45 17.15 -31.10
CA ARG A 153 6.96 18.53 -30.93
C ARG A 153 6.09 18.63 -29.68
N ARG A 154 5.12 17.73 -29.50
CA ARG A 154 4.24 17.72 -28.32
C ARG A 154 4.95 17.39 -27.02
N ALA A 155 5.91 16.47 -27.01
CA ALA A 155 6.73 16.22 -25.83
C ALA A 155 7.50 17.49 -25.40
N ARG A 156 7.98 18.29 -26.37
CA ARG A 156 8.59 19.60 -26.11
C ARG A 156 7.57 20.65 -25.65
N ASP A 157 6.42 20.74 -26.33
CA ASP A 157 5.37 21.74 -26.05
C ASP A 157 4.68 21.47 -24.70
N ALA A 158 4.59 20.21 -24.27
CA ALA A 158 4.10 19.78 -22.96
C ALA A 158 5.17 19.89 -21.84
N GLY A 159 6.35 20.44 -22.14
CA GLY A 159 7.46 20.59 -21.18
C GLY A 159 8.11 19.28 -20.72
N ARG A 160 7.79 18.15 -21.34
CA ARG A 160 8.27 16.81 -20.97
C ARG A 160 9.65 16.56 -21.56
N THR A 161 10.66 17.13 -20.91
CA THR A 161 12.07 17.04 -21.31
C THR A 161 12.72 15.79 -20.74
N ILE A 162 13.57 15.16 -21.55
CA ILE A 162 14.40 13.98 -21.28
C ILE A 162 15.04 14.04 -19.88
N MET A 163 14.63 13.15 -18.98
CA MET A 163 15.34 12.90 -17.74
C MET A 163 16.47 11.90 -18.04
N LEU A 164 17.72 12.34 -17.99
CA LEU A 164 18.87 11.42 -18.02
C LEU A 164 19.00 10.79 -16.63
N GLU A 165 18.43 9.60 -16.43
CA GLU A 165 18.77 8.78 -15.26
C GLU A 165 20.25 8.38 -15.35
N ALA A 166 21.05 8.81 -14.38
CA ALA A 166 22.39 8.29 -14.17
C ALA A 166 22.31 6.85 -13.61
N ARG A 167 21.94 5.88 -14.45
CA ARG A 167 21.84 4.44 -14.10
C ARG A 167 23.17 3.74 -13.80
N SER A 168 24.26 4.45 -13.57
CA SER A 168 25.44 3.84 -12.96
C SER A 168 25.24 3.80 -11.43
N ARG A 169 24.94 2.62 -10.89
CA ARG A 169 25.21 2.28 -9.49
C ARG A 169 26.58 2.83 -9.09
N VAL A 170 26.63 3.98 -8.43
CA VAL A 170 27.78 4.35 -7.61
C VAL A 170 27.54 3.70 -6.26
N SER A 171 28.06 2.48 -6.11
CA SER A 171 28.31 1.94 -4.79
C SER A 171 29.24 2.91 -4.06
N ALA A 172 28.70 3.78 -3.22
CA ALA A 172 29.48 4.46 -2.21
C ALA A 172 29.84 3.43 -1.12
N ARG A 173 30.80 2.55 -1.42
CA ARG A 173 31.70 2.02 -0.38
C ARG A 173 32.66 3.15 -0.03
N GLY A 174 32.18 4.10 0.77
CA GLY A 174 32.95 5.18 1.38
C GLY A 174 32.73 5.16 2.89
N ARG A 175 33.81 5.31 3.65
CA ARG A 175 33.94 5.02 5.09
C ARG A 175 32.87 5.69 5.97
N ARG A 176 32.48 4.96 7.03
CA ARG A 176 31.93 5.50 8.28
C ARG A 176 32.79 6.66 8.78
N GLY A 177 32.14 7.74 9.21
CA GLY A 177 32.74 8.83 9.96
C GLY A 177 32.47 10.18 9.31
N ASP A 178 31.31 10.78 9.63
CA ASP A 178 31.24 12.09 10.30
C ASP A 178 29.77 12.51 10.42
N ALA A 179 29.38 12.88 11.64
CA ALA A 179 28.05 13.35 11.97
C ALA A 179 27.91 14.81 11.51
N ILE A 180 26.91 15.15 10.69
CA ILE A 180 26.60 16.56 10.42
C ILE A 180 25.08 16.80 10.41
N ALA A 181 24.72 17.71 11.32
CA ALA A 181 23.45 18.26 11.74
C ALA A 181 22.56 18.95 10.67
N LYS A 182 21.27 19.06 11.06
CA LYS A 182 20.15 19.90 10.55
C LYS A 182 19.40 19.37 9.32
N SER A 183 18.06 19.52 9.36
CA SER A 183 17.03 18.85 8.55
C SER A 183 17.32 18.82 7.03
N PRO A 184 17.15 17.68 6.33
CA PRO A 184 17.68 17.49 4.97
C PRO A 184 16.79 18.01 3.82
N ILE A 185 15.63 18.64 4.06
CA ILE A 185 14.69 18.92 2.95
C ILE A 185 14.82 20.35 2.38
N ASN A 186 15.32 21.32 3.14
CA ASN A 186 15.70 22.65 2.64
C ASN A 186 16.47 23.41 3.75
N PRO A 187 17.78 23.20 3.92
CA PRO A 187 18.52 23.80 5.04
C PRO A 187 18.62 25.33 4.97
N ASP A 188 18.42 25.91 3.77
CA ASP A 188 18.68 27.32 3.48
C ASP A 188 17.42 28.15 3.11
N GLY A 189 16.23 27.53 3.04
CA GLY A 189 14.94 28.22 2.93
C GLY A 189 14.56 28.73 1.53
N PHE A 190 15.02 28.08 0.45
CA PHE A 190 14.69 28.44 -0.93
C PHE A 190 13.21 28.30 -1.29
N GLN A 191 12.69 29.19 -2.14
CA GLN A 191 11.33 29.20 -2.69
C GLN A 191 11.30 28.81 -4.18
N ILE A 192 10.17 28.29 -4.68
CA ILE A 192 9.97 28.04 -6.12
C ILE A 192 10.13 29.36 -6.89
N GLY A 193 10.98 29.35 -7.92
CA GLY A 193 11.44 30.52 -8.66
C GLY A 193 12.82 31.03 -8.25
N ASP A 194 13.38 30.56 -7.13
CA ASP A 194 14.70 30.99 -6.67
C ASP A 194 15.81 30.55 -7.63
N ARG A 195 16.73 31.48 -7.87
CA ARG A 195 17.99 31.23 -8.58
C ARG A 195 18.97 30.56 -7.63
N VAL A 196 19.37 29.34 -7.96
CA VAL A 196 20.23 28.48 -7.14
C VAL A 196 21.41 27.96 -7.96
N ASP A 197 22.57 27.80 -7.33
CA ASP A 197 23.64 26.96 -7.87
C ASP A 197 23.47 25.54 -7.31
N CYS A 198 23.58 24.52 -8.15
CA CYS A 198 23.53 23.12 -7.76
C CYS A 198 24.76 22.35 -8.24
N GLN A 199 25.27 21.41 -7.44
CA GLN A 199 26.49 20.66 -7.75
C GLN A 199 26.21 19.23 -8.24
N TYR A 200 26.69 18.90 -9.44
CA TYR A 200 26.65 17.55 -10.03
C TYR A 200 28.08 17.04 -10.32
N ASN A 201 28.46 15.88 -9.76
CA ASN A 201 29.82 15.29 -9.84
C ASN A 201 30.98 16.30 -9.63
N GLY A 202 30.81 17.22 -8.67
CA GLY A 202 31.83 18.22 -8.34
C GLY A 202 31.75 19.52 -9.17
N VAL A 203 30.94 19.56 -10.22
CA VAL A 203 30.74 20.72 -11.08
C VAL A 203 29.48 21.48 -10.67
N TRP A 204 29.60 22.79 -10.47
CA TRP A 204 28.47 23.64 -10.13
C TRP A 204 27.82 24.20 -11.40
N ALA A 205 26.50 24.20 -11.45
CA ALA A 205 25.73 24.83 -12.52
C ALA A 205 24.63 25.72 -11.94
N ALA A 206 24.33 26.81 -12.63
CA ALA A 206 23.22 27.69 -12.29
C ALA A 206 21.90 27.04 -12.71
N ALA A 207 20.91 27.18 -11.83
CA ALA A 207 19.61 26.60 -12.01
C ALA A 207 18.52 27.47 -11.38
N GLU A 208 17.28 27.19 -11.75
CA GLU A 208 16.08 27.74 -11.13
C GLU A 208 15.37 26.62 -10.37
N LEU A 209 14.97 26.86 -9.13
CA LEU A 209 14.14 25.93 -8.38
C LEU A 209 12.72 25.97 -8.94
N ILE A 210 12.27 24.91 -9.61
CA ILE A 210 10.99 24.93 -10.34
C ILE A 210 9.92 24.00 -9.74
N GLY A 211 10.23 23.29 -8.66
CA GLY A 211 9.24 22.47 -7.96
C GLY A 211 9.80 21.85 -6.69
N GLU A 212 8.97 21.83 -5.64
CA GLU A 212 9.20 21.01 -4.45
C GLU A 212 8.76 19.58 -4.77
N GLY A 213 9.69 18.73 -5.17
CA GLY A 213 9.39 17.31 -5.33
C GLY A 213 8.94 16.75 -3.99
N GLY A 214 7.71 16.25 -3.92
CA GLY A 214 7.14 15.69 -2.70
C GLY A 214 8.07 14.65 -2.07
N PHE A 215 8.63 15.02 -0.93
CA PHE A 215 9.39 14.19 0.02
C PHE A 215 10.72 13.53 -0.41
N ASP A 216 11.13 13.57 -1.69
CA ASP A 216 12.42 12.95 -2.10
C ASP A 216 13.51 13.97 -2.51
N TYR A 217 13.30 14.87 -3.49
CA TYR A 217 14.28 15.91 -3.89
C TYR A 217 13.60 17.13 -4.56
N PRO A 218 14.03 18.39 -4.30
CA PRO A 218 13.61 19.54 -5.09
C PRO A 218 14.05 19.38 -6.55
N THR A 219 13.22 19.84 -7.49
CA THR A 219 13.51 19.81 -8.92
C THR A 219 14.04 21.16 -9.37
N VAL A 220 15.23 21.16 -9.96
CA VAL A 220 15.87 22.37 -10.50
C VAL A 220 15.95 22.30 -12.02
N LYS A 221 15.82 23.46 -12.66
CA LYS A 221 16.00 23.66 -14.10
C LYS A 221 17.37 24.28 -14.35
N ILE A 222 18.29 23.49 -14.90
CA ILE A 222 19.59 23.97 -15.38
C ILE A 222 19.37 24.79 -16.65
N GLU A 223 19.75 26.06 -16.60
CA GLU A 223 19.54 27.00 -17.71
C GLU A 223 20.50 26.77 -18.87
N ASN A 224 21.72 26.33 -18.58
CA ASN A 224 22.72 26.01 -19.59
C ASN A 224 23.31 24.61 -19.36
N PRO A 225 22.69 23.55 -19.91
CA PRO A 225 23.12 22.17 -19.68
C PRO A 225 24.55 21.88 -20.15
N ALA A 226 25.11 22.70 -21.05
CA ALA A 226 26.50 22.58 -21.48
C ALA A 226 27.52 22.77 -20.34
N ASP A 227 27.14 23.47 -19.27
CA ASP A 227 28.00 23.72 -18.11
C ASP A 227 28.27 22.44 -17.31
N LEU A 228 27.41 21.42 -17.45
CA LEU A 228 27.57 20.11 -16.82
C LEU A 228 28.40 19.12 -17.65
N VAL A 229 28.85 19.49 -18.85
CA VAL A 229 29.69 18.63 -19.70
C VAL A 229 30.96 18.12 -19.00
N PRO A 230 31.69 18.93 -18.18
CA PRO A 230 32.86 18.45 -17.43
C PRO A 230 32.51 17.40 -16.36
N ALA A 231 31.25 17.31 -15.94
CA ALA A 231 30.75 16.37 -14.94
C ALA A 231 30.47 14.96 -15.52
N LEU A 232 30.57 14.81 -16.85
CA LEU A 232 30.23 13.59 -17.57
C LEU A 232 31.46 12.76 -17.97
N LEU A 233 31.33 11.43 -17.84
CA LEU A 233 32.40 10.48 -18.15
C LEU A 233 32.41 10.01 -19.61
N ARG A 234 31.34 10.23 -20.40
CA ARG A 234 31.20 9.71 -21.77
C ARG A 234 31.06 10.83 -22.80
N LYS A 235 31.79 10.71 -23.92
CA LYS A 235 31.81 11.72 -25.01
C LYS A 235 30.47 11.87 -25.75
N SER A 236 29.64 10.82 -25.81
CA SER A 236 28.31 10.85 -26.43
C SER A 236 27.34 11.75 -25.66
N ASP A 237 27.41 11.73 -24.33
CA ASP A 237 26.50 12.47 -23.45
C ASP A 237 26.89 13.95 -23.38
N ALA A 238 28.19 14.24 -23.46
CA ALA A 238 28.72 15.59 -23.64
C ALA A 238 28.28 16.25 -24.97
N LYS A 239 28.06 15.47 -26.03
CA LYS A 239 27.51 16.00 -27.31
C LYS A 239 26.02 16.30 -27.18
N ARG A 240 25.29 15.53 -26.37
CA ARG A 240 23.85 15.67 -26.12
C ARG A 240 23.53 16.87 -25.20
N LEU A 241 24.27 17.05 -24.11
CA LEU A 241 24.10 18.23 -23.22
C LEU A 241 24.31 19.56 -23.97
N ARG A 242 25.28 19.61 -24.89
CA ARG A 242 25.55 20.80 -25.72
C ARG A 242 24.42 21.15 -26.69
N ALA A 243 23.50 20.23 -26.96
CA ALA A 243 22.37 20.42 -27.87
C ALA A 243 21.05 20.75 -27.13
N LEU A 244 21.04 20.74 -25.79
CA LEU A 244 19.86 21.01 -24.98
C LEU A 244 19.77 22.49 -24.60
N ALA A 245 18.57 23.06 -24.70
CA ALA A 245 18.30 24.44 -24.32
C ALA A 245 18.09 24.63 -22.81
N SER A 246 17.61 23.59 -22.10
CA SER A 246 17.56 23.52 -20.63
C SER A 246 17.45 22.06 -20.19
N LEU A 247 17.72 21.77 -18.92
CA LEU A 247 17.70 20.40 -18.38
C LEU A 247 17.10 20.40 -16.98
N LEU A 248 16.12 19.53 -16.72
CA LEU A 248 15.54 19.35 -15.39
C LEU A 248 16.26 18.22 -14.66
N LEU A 249 16.64 18.46 -13.41
CA LEU A 249 17.28 17.44 -12.58
C LEU A 249 16.76 17.51 -11.14
N PRO A 250 16.64 16.37 -10.44
CA PRO A 250 16.52 16.37 -9.00
C PRO A 250 17.83 16.90 -8.40
N ALA A 251 17.73 17.80 -7.42
CA ALA A 251 18.88 18.37 -6.72
C ALA A 251 18.91 17.89 -5.27
N ASP A 252 20.10 17.52 -4.80
CA ASP A 252 20.35 17.25 -3.38
C ASP A 252 20.35 18.61 -2.62
N PRO A 253 19.44 18.83 -1.65
CA PRO A 253 19.35 20.09 -0.91
C PRO A 253 20.66 20.49 -0.22
N VAL A 254 21.53 19.53 0.12
CA VAL A 254 22.83 19.79 0.75
C VAL A 254 23.89 20.28 -0.25
N ARG A 255 23.61 20.15 -1.55
CA ARG A 255 24.47 20.57 -2.67
C ARG A 255 23.85 21.69 -3.49
N MET A 256 22.91 22.41 -2.90
CA MET A 256 22.32 23.65 -3.41
C MET A 256 22.83 24.84 -2.60
N ARG A 257 22.92 26.00 -3.24
CA ARG A 257 23.19 27.29 -2.60
C ARG A 257 22.55 28.42 -3.40
N SER A 258 22.39 29.59 -2.81
CA SER A 258 21.95 30.79 -3.54
C SER A 258 22.91 31.07 -4.71
N ALA A 259 22.37 31.32 -5.91
CA ALA A 259 23.19 31.64 -7.07
C ALA A 259 24.03 32.91 -6.81
N ARG A 260 25.28 32.95 -7.29
CA ARG A 260 26.04 34.20 -7.34
C ARG A 260 25.33 35.15 -8.30
N MET A 261 24.91 36.35 -7.84
CA MET A 261 24.21 37.32 -8.69
C MET A 261 24.97 37.54 -10.01
N GLY A 262 24.42 36.98 -11.09
CA GLY A 262 24.85 37.20 -12.45
C GLY A 262 24.00 38.29 -13.09
N ALA A 263 24.61 39.09 -13.95
CA ALA A 263 24.09 40.36 -14.44
C ALA A 263 22.61 40.30 -14.92
N SER A 264 21.81 41.27 -14.47
CA SER A 264 20.40 41.41 -14.87
C SER A 264 20.25 41.66 -16.39
N ALA A 265 19.06 41.50 -16.96
CA ALA A 265 18.81 41.97 -18.32
C ALA A 265 19.05 43.49 -18.43
N PRO A 266 19.56 44.01 -19.58
CA PRO A 266 19.81 45.44 -19.74
C PRO A 266 18.51 46.22 -19.75
N ARG A 267 18.37 47.15 -18.80
CA ARG A 267 17.24 48.10 -18.69
C ARG A 267 17.74 49.54 -18.78
N THR A 268 16.83 50.47 -18.96
CA THR A 268 17.17 51.90 -19.00
C THR A 268 17.19 52.44 -17.58
N TRP A 269 18.36 52.88 -17.14
CA TRP A 269 18.60 53.52 -15.86
C TRP A 269 18.55 55.03 -16.03
N GLN A 270 18.02 55.73 -15.03
CA GLN A 270 17.84 57.17 -15.04
C GLN A 270 18.43 57.78 -13.77
N ASP A 271 19.05 58.94 -13.92
CA ASP A 271 19.53 59.70 -12.77
C ASP A 271 18.36 60.35 -11.99
N SER A 272 18.62 60.70 -10.73
CA SER A 272 17.66 61.35 -9.82
C SER A 272 17.05 62.65 -10.35
N THR A 273 17.67 63.31 -11.35
CA THR A 273 17.14 64.53 -11.96
C THR A 273 16.36 64.28 -13.26
N GLY A 274 16.33 63.04 -13.75
CA GLY A 274 15.64 62.63 -14.98
C GLY A 274 16.30 63.06 -16.29
N ARG A 275 17.44 63.76 -16.23
CA ARG A 275 18.12 64.38 -17.40
C ARG A 275 19.07 63.45 -18.14
N PHE A 276 19.57 62.40 -17.48
CA PHE A 276 20.54 61.47 -18.05
C PHE A 276 20.02 60.04 -17.93
N THR A 277 20.02 59.33 -19.05
CA THR A 277 19.63 57.91 -19.12
C THR A 277 20.75 57.07 -19.71
N ILE A 278 20.89 55.84 -19.22
CA ILE A 278 21.83 54.85 -19.76
C ILE A 278 21.14 53.48 -19.85
N SER A 279 21.33 52.76 -20.95
CA SER A 279 20.88 51.36 -21.04
C SER A 279 22.01 50.44 -20.59
N ALA A 280 21.80 49.71 -19.50
CA ALA A 280 22.80 48.86 -18.86
C ALA A 280 22.17 47.73 -18.04
N SER A 281 22.91 46.65 -17.84
CA SER A 281 22.56 45.57 -16.91
C SER A 281 23.19 45.83 -15.54
N LEU A 282 22.48 45.50 -14.45
CA LEU A 282 23.05 45.54 -13.11
C LEU A 282 23.98 44.34 -12.94
N GLU A 283 25.28 44.60 -12.79
CA GLU A 283 26.32 43.57 -12.69
C GLU A 283 26.58 43.20 -11.22
N SER A 284 26.69 44.20 -10.34
CA SER A 284 26.79 44.00 -8.90
C SER A 284 26.40 45.26 -8.13
N VAL A 285 26.15 45.11 -6.82
CA VAL A 285 25.99 46.24 -5.89
C VAL A 285 27.08 46.16 -4.84
N GLU A 286 27.94 47.17 -4.81
CA GLU A 286 29.09 47.26 -3.90
C GLU A 286 28.85 48.41 -2.92
N GLY A 287 28.30 48.09 -1.75
CA GLY A 287 27.94 49.09 -0.73
C GLY A 287 26.83 50.02 -1.23
N GLN A 288 27.12 51.32 -1.32
CA GLN A 288 26.18 52.37 -1.78
C GLN A 288 26.36 52.71 -3.29
N THR A 289 27.02 51.83 -4.05
CA THR A 289 27.31 52.02 -5.47
C THR A 289 26.81 50.85 -6.30
N ALA A 290 26.01 51.14 -7.34
CA ALA A 290 25.61 50.17 -8.34
C ALA A 290 26.67 50.09 -9.45
N VAL A 291 27.06 48.88 -9.82
CA VAL A 291 27.98 48.60 -10.93
C VAL A 291 27.13 48.16 -12.12
N LEU A 292 27.07 49.02 -13.14
CA LEU A 292 26.22 48.85 -14.31
C LEU A 292 27.06 48.55 -15.54
N LYS A 293 26.74 47.50 -16.29
CA LYS A 293 27.41 47.13 -17.53
C LYS A 293 26.60 47.61 -18.72
N ARG A 294 27.15 48.56 -19.48
CA ARG A 294 26.49 49.10 -20.66
C ARG A 294 26.48 48.09 -21.80
N THR A 295 25.59 48.29 -22.76
CA THR A 295 25.47 47.47 -23.97
C THR A 295 26.72 47.48 -24.87
N ASP A 296 27.58 48.49 -24.74
CA ASP A 296 28.89 48.58 -25.42
C ASP A 296 30.02 47.81 -24.69
N GLY A 297 29.68 47.10 -23.60
CA GLY A 297 30.60 46.28 -22.81
C GLY A 297 31.38 47.05 -21.74
N ARG A 298 31.24 48.38 -21.65
CA ARG A 298 31.93 49.18 -20.62
C ARG A 298 31.14 49.21 -19.31
N THR A 299 31.83 49.04 -18.20
CA THR A 299 31.25 49.09 -16.86
C THR A 299 31.30 50.52 -16.30
N VAL A 300 30.18 50.98 -15.75
CA VAL A 300 30.01 52.30 -15.13
C VAL A 300 29.54 52.12 -13.69
N ARG A 301 30.18 52.84 -12.76
CA ARG A 301 29.85 52.79 -11.34
C ARG A 301 29.04 54.02 -10.97
N VAL A 302 27.82 53.83 -10.48
CA VAL A 302 26.88 54.93 -10.17
C VAL A 302 26.46 54.83 -8.70
N PRO A 303 26.65 55.89 -7.88
CA PRO A 303 26.12 55.91 -6.53
C PRO A 303 24.60 55.76 -6.53
N ILE A 304 24.05 54.86 -5.70
CA ILE A 304 22.62 54.52 -5.70
C ILE A 304 21.76 55.75 -5.43
N ALA A 305 22.19 56.63 -4.51
CA ALA A 305 21.51 57.88 -4.19
C ALA A 305 21.39 58.87 -5.36
N LYS A 306 22.13 58.65 -6.47
CA LYS A 306 22.04 59.48 -7.69
C LYS A 306 21.12 58.89 -8.75
N LEU A 307 20.55 57.71 -8.54
CA LEU A 307 19.55 57.09 -9.43
C LEU A 307 18.14 57.57 -9.08
N CYS A 308 17.20 57.45 -10.01
CA CYS A 308 15.80 57.76 -9.75
C CYS A 308 15.19 56.76 -8.75
N GLU A 309 14.08 57.13 -8.13
CA GLU A 309 13.46 56.34 -7.05
C GLU A 309 13.04 54.93 -7.51
N ALA A 310 12.53 54.80 -8.75
CA ALA A 310 12.18 53.51 -9.34
C ALA A 310 13.40 52.59 -9.51
N ASP A 311 14.56 53.15 -9.87
CA ASP A 311 15.80 52.37 -10.03
C ASP A 311 16.42 51.99 -8.69
N GLN A 312 16.26 52.84 -7.66
CA GLN A 312 16.65 52.50 -6.30
C GLN A 312 15.78 51.37 -5.74
N GLN A 313 14.47 51.40 -5.99
CA GLN A 313 13.54 50.35 -5.59
C GLN A 313 13.82 49.02 -6.32
N PHE A 314 14.15 49.08 -7.61
CA PHE A 314 14.57 47.90 -8.38
C PHE A 314 15.88 47.28 -7.86
N ILE A 315 16.85 48.10 -7.42
CA ILE A 315 18.05 47.59 -6.75
C ILE A 315 17.71 46.97 -5.39
N ALA A 316 16.81 47.60 -4.63
CA ALA A 316 16.39 47.10 -3.32
C ALA A 316 15.58 45.79 -3.38
N SER A 317 14.86 45.54 -4.49
CA SER A 317 14.12 44.29 -4.72
C SER A 317 15.00 43.14 -5.24
N GLY A 318 16.32 43.31 -5.29
CA GLY A 318 17.24 42.29 -5.80
C GLY A 318 17.19 42.12 -7.33
N GLY A 319 16.66 43.12 -8.06
CA GLY A 319 16.62 43.13 -9.53
C GLY A 319 15.39 42.45 -10.15
N GLN A 320 14.31 42.27 -9.39
CA GLN A 320 13.01 41.80 -9.90
C GLN A 320 12.02 42.98 -10.02
N GLU A 321 11.28 43.04 -11.14
CA GLU A 321 10.21 44.02 -11.35
C GLU A 321 8.96 43.62 -10.54
N VAL A 322 8.41 44.57 -9.78
CA VAL A 322 7.19 44.37 -8.99
C VAL A 322 6.00 44.61 -9.93
N ASN A 323 5.21 43.57 -10.19
CA ASN A 323 4.03 43.65 -11.06
C ASN A 323 2.80 44.01 -10.20
N GLU A 324 2.19 45.18 -10.42
CA GLU A 324 0.95 45.58 -9.74
C GLU A 324 -0.27 44.83 -10.33
N GLU A 325 -1.17 44.37 -9.46
CA GLU A 325 -2.32 43.51 -9.78
C GLU A 325 -3.34 44.13 -10.74
N ASN A 326 -3.97 43.28 -11.56
CA ASN A 326 -5.00 43.63 -12.54
C ASN A 326 -6.37 43.89 -11.86
N PRO A 327 -6.95 45.10 -11.98
CA PRO A 327 -8.21 45.46 -11.30
C PRO A 327 -9.49 45.03 -12.04
N PHE A 328 -9.43 44.16 -13.07
CA PHE A 328 -10.59 43.77 -13.90
C PHE A 328 -10.94 42.26 -13.91
N ALA A 329 -10.63 41.51 -12.85
CA ALA A 329 -11.10 40.12 -12.75
C ALA A 329 -12.64 40.06 -12.58
N VAL A 330 -13.33 39.55 -13.60
CA VAL A 330 -14.80 39.38 -13.61
C VAL A 330 -15.17 38.13 -12.82
N ALA A 331 -16.15 38.25 -11.92
CA ALA A 331 -16.62 37.16 -11.06
C ALA A 331 -17.40 36.08 -11.83
N GLU A 332 -16.94 34.83 -11.74
CA GLU A 332 -17.62 33.64 -12.21
C GLU A 332 -18.80 33.23 -11.29
N PRO A 333 -19.82 32.52 -11.80
CA PRO A 333 -21.03 32.21 -11.05
C PRO A 333 -20.73 31.24 -9.90
N LYS A 334 -21.31 31.53 -8.72
CA LYS A 334 -21.20 30.73 -7.50
C LYS A 334 -21.53 29.24 -7.76
N GLN A 335 -20.48 28.42 -7.81
CA GLN A 335 -20.56 26.98 -7.56
C GLN A 335 -21.04 26.72 -6.13
N ALA A 336 -21.72 25.59 -5.94
CA ALA A 336 -22.07 25.06 -4.63
C ALA A 336 -20.81 25.03 -3.75
N ALA A 337 -20.93 25.41 -2.47
CA ALA A 337 -19.81 25.53 -1.55
C ALA A 337 -18.92 24.29 -1.60
N ASP A 338 -17.70 24.45 -2.13
CA ASP A 338 -16.70 23.39 -2.21
C ASP A 338 -16.30 23.01 -0.78
N THR A 339 -16.73 21.83 -0.33
CA THR A 339 -16.37 21.27 0.99
C THR A 339 -14.98 20.63 0.99
N ARG A 340 -14.22 20.81 -0.10
CA ARG A 340 -12.81 20.41 -0.21
C ARG A 340 -11.95 21.26 0.71
N LEU A 341 -11.42 20.63 1.75
CA LEU A 341 -10.37 21.23 2.56
C LEU A 341 -9.03 21.04 1.83
N GLN A 342 -8.27 22.11 1.67
CA GLN A 342 -6.89 22.01 1.20
C GLN A 342 -6.03 21.46 2.34
N ALA A 343 -5.21 20.44 2.04
CA ALA A 343 -4.28 19.88 3.02
C ALA A 343 -3.25 20.94 3.42
N ASP A 344 -3.27 21.36 4.68
CA ASP A 344 -2.31 22.33 5.21
C ASP A 344 -1.19 21.57 5.94
N ILE A 345 0.00 21.57 5.33
CA ILE A 345 1.22 20.98 5.91
C ILE A 345 2.20 22.03 6.43
N SER A 346 1.85 23.31 6.41
CA SER A 346 2.76 24.41 6.80
C SER A 346 3.19 24.32 8.26
N GLY A 347 2.32 23.79 9.13
CA GLY A 347 2.58 23.55 10.56
C GLY A 347 3.16 22.16 10.88
N LEU A 348 3.46 21.33 9.87
CA LEU A 348 3.81 19.93 10.08
C LEU A 348 5.10 19.75 10.87
N ARG A 349 4.99 19.18 12.07
CA ARG A 349 6.16 18.76 12.87
C ARG A 349 6.61 17.35 12.53
N GLN A 350 7.88 17.15 12.22
CA GLN A 350 8.45 15.80 12.04
C GLN A 350 8.84 15.18 13.38
N VAL A 351 8.41 13.94 13.62
CA VAL A 351 8.79 13.17 14.81
C VAL A 351 10.12 12.46 14.55
N PRO A 352 11.22 12.78 15.26
CA PRO A 352 12.50 12.14 15.01
C PRO A 352 12.56 10.73 15.63
N LEU A 353 13.24 9.81 14.94
CA LEU A 353 13.69 8.55 15.56
C LEU A 353 14.79 8.87 16.57
N ARG A 354 14.60 8.39 17.80
CA ARG A 354 15.59 8.48 18.88
C ARG A 354 16.28 7.13 19.05
N LYS A 355 17.61 7.13 19.01
CA LYS A 355 18.39 5.98 19.51
C LYS A 355 18.37 6.05 21.03
N ASN A 356 17.53 5.22 21.65
CA ASN A 356 17.48 5.15 23.10
C ASN A 356 18.56 4.18 23.60
N ALA A 357 19.41 4.63 24.52
CA ALA A 357 20.42 3.78 25.17
C ALA A 357 19.79 2.77 26.17
N SER A 358 18.57 3.04 26.65
CA SER A 358 17.80 2.18 27.55
C SER A 358 16.31 2.42 27.34
N TRP A 359 15.50 1.36 27.37
CA TRP A 359 14.03 1.47 27.31
C TRP A 359 13.51 2.17 28.58
N ARG A 360 12.68 3.20 28.39
CA ARG A 360 12.03 3.95 29.48
C ARG A 360 10.65 4.38 29.04
N PHE A 361 9.69 3.51 29.26
CA PHE A 361 8.29 3.79 29.04
C PHE A 361 7.51 3.10 30.15
N SER A 362 6.53 3.78 30.74
CA SER A 362 5.59 3.15 31.66
C SER A 362 4.22 3.71 31.29
N PRO A 363 3.29 2.87 30.82
CA PRO A 363 1.96 3.32 30.46
C PRO A 363 1.18 3.56 31.76
N SER A 364 1.17 4.80 32.26
CA SER A 364 0.55 5.12 33.56
C SER A 364 -0.95 5.43 33.53
N ASP A 365 -1.56 5.55 32.35
CA ASP A 365 -2.88 6.21 32.22
C ASP A 365 -3.83 5.53 31.21
N ALA A 366 -3.69 4.22 30.95
CA ALA A 366 -4.62 3.54 30.04
C ALA A 366 -6.01 3.46 30.69
N ALA A 367 -7.01 4.10 30.06
CA ALA A 367 -8.40 3.91 30.46
C ALA A 367 -8.78 2.43 30.27
N PRO A 368 -9.61 1.86 31.16
CA PRO A 368 -10.07 0.49 31.00
C PRO A 368 -10.80 0.33 29.67
N THR A 369 -10.47 -0.71 28.92
CA THR A 369 -11.17 -1.03 27.68
C THR A 369 -12.65 -1.27 27.99
N PRO A 370 -13.57 -0.59 27.28
CA PRO A 370 -15.00 -0.79 27.47
C PRO A 370 -15.35 -2.27 27.31
N THR A 371 -16.20 -2.80 28.17
CA THR A 371 -16.74 -4.17 28.03
C THR A 371 -18.24 -4.11 27.84
N LEU A 372 -18.76 -5.02 27.01
CA LEU A 372 -20.19 -5.15 26.79
C LEU A 372 -20.68 -6.45 27.43
N ALA A 373 -21.37 -6.31 28.56
CA ALA A 373 -21.86 -7.45 29.35
C ALA A 373 -22.79 -8.38 28.55
N SER A 374 -23.71 -7.81 27.78
CA SER A 374 -24.64 -8.58 26.95
C SER A 374 -24.90 -7.93 25.59
N ALA A 375 -25.18 -8.77 24.61
CA ALA A 375 -25.62 -8.39 23.30
C ALA A 375 -26.60 -9.45 22.79
N LYS A 376 -27.56 -9.02 21.98
CA LYS A 376 -28.50 -9.91 21.29
C LYS A 376 -28.06 -10.08 19.85
N THR A 377 -28.38 -11.24 19.28
CA THR A 377 -28.36 -11.43 17.82
C THR A 377 -29.37 -10.49 17.19
N VAL A 378 -28.98 -9.87 16.08
CA VAL A 378 -29.82 -8.93 15.35
C VAL A 378 -29.98 -9.42 13.92
N ASP A 379 -31.21 -9.68 13.52
CA ASP A 379 -31.56 -9.94 12.13
C ASP A 379 -31.39 -8.64 11.33
N LEU A 380 -30.71 -8.74 10.19
CA LEU A 380 -30.49 -7.64 9.27
C LEU A 380 -31.55 -7.72 8.16
N PRO A 381 -32.09 -6.58 7.71
CA PRO A 381 -32.99 -6.57 6.57
C PRO A 381 -32.20 -6.94 5.30
N GLN A 382 -32.87 -7.52 4.30
CA GLN A 382 -32.28 -7.66 2.96
C GLN A 382 -32.05 -6.27 2.36
N ILE A 383 -30.93 -6.07 1.66
CA ILE A 383 -30.70 -4.81 0.95
C ILE A 383 -31.73 -4.70 -0.18
N ARG A 384 -32.41 -3.56 -0.30
CA ARG A 384 -33.48 -3.37 -1.28
C ARG A 384 -32.94 -3.56 -2.71
N GLY A 385 -33.55 -4.48 -3.46
CA GLY A 385 -33.15 -4.80 -4.84
C GLY A 385 -31.87 -5.62 -4.95
N SER A 386 -31.36 -6.15 -3.84
CA SER A 386 -30.19 -7.03 -3.78
C SER A 386 -30.62 -8.49 -3.78
N ASP A 387 -29.84 -9.36 -4.39
CA ASP A 387 -29.92 -10.80 -4.21
C ASP A 387 -28.95 -11.21 -3.09
N ALA A 388 -29.50 -11.71 -1.98
CA ALA A 388 -28.76 -12.12 -0.79
C ALA A 388 -27.69 -13.19 -1.07
N PHE A 389 -27.80 -13.94 -2.17
CA PHE A 389 -26.77 -14.87 -2.60
C PHE A 389 -25.47 -14.15 -3.00
N PHE A 390 -25.60 -12.98 -3.65
CA PHE A 390 -24.49 -12.17 -4.15
C PHE A 390 -24.03 -11.07 -3.17
N GLU A 391 -24.72 -10.88 -2.05
CA GLU A 391 -24.28 -9.93 -1.00
C GLU A 391 -22.91 -10.33 -0.43
N GLU A 392 -22.06 -9.32 -0.21
CA GLU A 392 -20.74 -9.45 0.41
C GLU A 392 -20.70 -8.66 1.72
N TYR A 393 -19.94 -9.13 2.70
CA TYR A 393 -19.70 -8.42 3.95
C TYR A 393 -18.31 -7.79 3.94
N GLY A 394 -18.22 -6.55 4.44
CA GLY A 394 -16.98 -5.81 4.61
C GLY A 394 -16.48 -5.92 6.05
N GLY A 395 -16.38 -4.79 6.76
CA GLY A 395 -16.06 -4.74 8.18
C GLY A 395 -17.26 -4.72 9.13
N ILE A 396 -17.00 -5.06 10.39
CA ILE A 396 -17.87 -4.75 11.52
C ILE A 396 -17.22 -3.59 12.28
N HIS A 397 -18.02 -2.61 12.69
CA HIS A 397 -17.57 -1.39 13.36
C HIS A 397 -18.34 -1.18 14.65
N LEU A 398 -17.65 -0.82 15.73
CA LEU A 398 -18.28 -0.61 17.03
C LEU A 398 -17.92 0.75 17.62
N SER A 399 -18.92 1.37 18.22
CA SER A 399 -18.71 2.49 19.12
C SER A 399 -17.93 2.05 20.36
N ALA A 400 -17.09 2.95 20.88
CA ALA A 400 -16.37 2.73 22.14
C ALA A 400 -17.32 2.41 23.30
N SER A 401 -18.53 2.99 23.34
CA SER A 401 -19.47 2.66 24.42
C SER A 401 -20.19 1.31 24.23
N GLY A 402 -20.02 0.64 23.09
CA GLY A 402 -20.75 -0.57 22.71
C GLY A 402 -22.25 -0.40 22.49
N LYS A 403 -22.78 0.84 22.46
CA LYS A 403 -24.22 1.10 22.26
C LYS A 403 -24.63 1.07 20.79
N ARG A 404 -23.67 1.22 19.89
CA ARG A 404 -23.85 1.24 18.43
C ARG A 404 -22.85 0.30 17.78
N LEU A 405 -23.33 -0.43 16.80
CA LEU A 405 -22.54 -1.27 15.91
C LEU A 405 -23.00 -0.99 14.47
N ALA A 406 -22.09 -1.00 13.52
CA ALA A 406 -22.38 -0.90 12.10
C ALA A 406 -21.74 -2.08 11.34
N ILE A 407 -22.46 -2.69 10.41
CA ILE A 407 -21.93 -3.73 9.52
C ILE A 407 -21.90 -3.21 8.09
N GLU A 408 -20.77 -3.35 7.42
CA GLU A 408 -20.67 -3.10 6.00
C GLU A 408 -21.21 -4.27 5.20
N ARG A 409 -22.19 -3.98 4.34
CA ARG A 409 -22.71 -4.94 3.37
C ARG A 409 -22.77 -4.34 1.99
N LYS A 410 -22.35 -5.12 1.01
CA LYS A 410 -22.35 -4.74 -0.40
C LYS A 410 -23.59 -5.28 -1.08
N HIS A 411 -24.25 -4.43 -1.85
CA HIS A 411 -25.36 -4.83 -2.71
C HIS A 411 -24.92 -5.91 -3.69
N GLY A 412 -25.69 -7.00 -3.73
CA GLY A 412 -25.39 -8.19 -4.51
C GLY A 412 -26.29 -8.28 -5.73
N GLN A 413 -25.75 -8.00 -6.92
CA GLN A 413 -26.43 -8.31 -8.18
C GLN A 413 -25.40 -8.65 -9.27
N VAL A 414 -25.70 -9.66 -10.09
CA VAL A 414 -24.86 -10.01 -11.24
C VAL A 414 -24.83 -8.84 -12.23
N GLY A 415 -23.65 -8.23 -12.41
CA GLY A 415 -23.43 -7.14 -13.37
C GLY A 415 -24.01 -5.78 -12.97
N GLY A 416 -24.47 -5.61 -11.72
CA GLY A 416 -24.93 -4.32 -11.19
C GLY A 416 -23.79 -3.48 -10.59
N ASP A 417 -24.05 -2.18 -10.39
CA ASP A 417 -23.10 -1.27 -9.73
C ASP A 417 -22.91 -1.68 -8.26
N ALA A 418 -21.65 -1.87 -7.87
CA ALA A 418 -21.28 -2.25 -6.51
C ALA A 418 -21.49 -1.09 -5.54
N GLN A 419 -22.54 -1.17 -4.71
CA GLN A 419 -22.86 -0.17 -3.70
C GLN A 419 -22.75 -0.75 -2.28
N TRP A 420 -21.94 -0.10 -1.44
CA TRP A 420 -21.83 -0.43 -0.01
C TRP A 420 -22.91 0.26 0.83
N TYR A 421 -23.35 -0.44 1.88
CA TYR A 421 -24.31 -0.01 2.88
C TYR A 421 -23.76 -0.27 4.28
N LEU A 422 -24.16 0.56 5.24
CA LEU A 422 -23.91 0.37 6.66
C LEU A 422 -25.22 0.07 7.39
N ASP A 423 -25.33 -1.14 7.95
CA ASP A 423 -26.42 -1.49 8.84
C ASP A 423 -26.09 -1.10 10.27
N CYS A 424 -26.71 -0.03 10.74
CA CYS A 424 -26.57 0.45 12.10
C CYS A 424 -27.51 -0.31 13.02
N VAL A 425 -26.96 -0.94 14.06
CA VAL A 425 -27.71 -1.73 15.04
C VAL A 425 -27.40 -1.27 16.47
N ALA A 426 -28.36 -1.51 17.36
CA ALA A 426 -28.20 -1.39 18.79
C ALA A 426 -28.04 -2.80 19.40
N PRO A 427 -26.80 -3.22 19.70
CA PRO A 427 -26.53 -4.61 20.07
C PRO A 427 -27.20 -5.06 21.36
N VAL A 428 -27.36 -4.17 22.35
CA VAL A 428 -27.98 -4.50 23.65
C VAL A 428 -29.48 -4.73 23.52
N SER A 429 -30.18 -3.84 22.81
CA SER A 429 -31.63 -3.97 22.61
C SER A 429 -31.98 -5.05 21.59
N GLY A 430 -31.04 -5.38 20.69
CA GLY A 430 -31.23 -6.32 19.60
C GLY A 430 -31.94 -5.69 18.39
N GLN A 431 -31.86 -4.36 18.25
CA GLN A 431 -32.65 -3.62 17.28
C GLN A 431 -31.80 -3.14 16.10
N HIS A 432 -32.24 -3.45 14.88
CA HIS A 432 -31.79 -2.77 13.66
C HIS A 432 -32.34 -1.34 13.61
N ARG A 433 -31.49 -0.35 13.38
CA ARG A 433 -31.86 1.07 13.38
C ARG A 433 -32.00 1.66 12.00
N ALA A 434 -31.05 1.37 11.12
CA ALA A 434 -31.02 1.94 9.77
C ALA A 434 -30.08 1.13 8.86
N THR A 435 -30.41 1.09 7.57
CA THR A 435 -29.52 0.67 6.50
C THR A 435 -29.18 1.92 5.70
N ILE A 436 -27.92 2.35 5.76
CA ILE A 436 -27.47 3.63 5.21
C ILE A 436 -26.60 3.36 3.98
N ALA A 437 -26.98 3.89 2.83
CA ALA A 437 -26.16 3.82 1.62
C ALA A 437 -24.92 4.72 1.78
N LEU A 438 -23.74 4.15 1.51
CA LEU A 438 -22.53 4.95 1.26
C LEU A 438 -22.56 5.47 -0.18
N PRO A 439 -21.69 6.40 -0.57
CA PRO A 439 -21.48 6.71 -1.99
C PRO A 439 -20.97 5.49 -2.76
N ALA A 440 -21.21 5.45 -4.07
CA ALA A 440 -20.71 4.37 -4.93
C ALA A 440 -19.19 4.27 -4.83
N GLU A 441 -18.65 3.05 -4.95
CA GLU A 441 -17.20 2.83 -4.94
C GLU A 441 -16.52 3.33 -3.64
N SER A 442 -17.23 3.42 -2.51
CA SER A 442 -16.63 3.78 -1.21
C SER A 442 -16.08 2.55 -0.48
N VAL A 443 -14.90 2.69 0.12
CA VAL A 443 -14.31 1.75 1.08
C VAL A 443 -14.21 2.44 2.42
N VAL A 444 -14.87 1.89 3.45
CA VAL A 444 -14.78 2.41 4.82
C VAL A 444 -13.38 2.13 5.36
N LEU A 445 -12.75 3.17 5.91
CA LEU A 445 -11.44 3.07 6.55
C LEU A 445 -11.58 2.96 8.07
N ASP A 446 -12.46 3.76 8.67
CA ASP A 446 -12.76 3.71 10.11
C ASP A 446 -14.08 4.44 10.41
N THR A 447 -14.61 4.29 11.63
CA THR A 447 -15.87 4.93 12.03
C THR A 447 -15.79 5.56 13.42
N LEU A 448 -16.51 6.66 13.60
CA LEU A 448 -16.78 7.29 14.88
C LEU A 448 -18.29 7.28 15.12
N LEU A 449 -18.83 6.08 15.35
CA LEU A 449 -20.28 5.81 15.38
C LEU A 449 -21.06 6.62 16.43
N GLU A 450 -20.41 7.04 17.52
CA GLU A 450 -21.05 7.90 18.54
C GLU A 450 -21.46 9.27 17.98
N LYS A 451 -20.63 9.81 17.08
CA LYS A 451 -20.92 11.06 16.36
C LYS A 451 -21.61 10.81 15.02
N GLY A 452 -21.79 9.55 14.63
CA GLY A 452 -22.32 9.18 13.32
C GLY A 452 -21.41 9.63 12.18
N ILE A 453 -20.10 9.50 12.36
CA ILE A 453 -19.11 9.88 11.34
C ILE A 453 -18.41 8.63 10.80
N VAL A 454 -18.09 8.61 9.51
CA VAL A 454 -17.40 7.53 8.81
C VAL A 454 -16.25 8.12 8.00
N LEU A 455 -15.07 7.52 8.11
CA LEU A 455 -13.97 7.76 7.19
C LEU A 455 -14.06 6.74 6.06
N ALA A 456 -13.88 7.21 4.84
CA ALA A 456 -13.80 6.35 3.69
C ALA A 456 -12.80 6.89 2.67
N ARG A 457 -12.36 6.01 1.78
CA ARG A 457 -11.74 6.39 0.52
C ARG A 457 -12.62 5.93 -0.62
N ALA A 458 -12.39 6.46 -1.80
CA ALA A 458 -12.95 5.87 -3.00
C ALA A 458 -12.04 4.70 -3.46
N ASP A 459 -12.64 3.63 -3.98
CA ASP A 459 -11.98 2.42 -4.46
C ASP A 459 -12.77 1.82 -5.62
N GLY A 460 -12.11 1.67 -6.77
CA GLY A 460 -12.76 1.39 -8.03
C GLY A 460 -11.87 1.75 -9.22
N PHE A 461 -12.25 1.30 -10.41
CA PHE A 461 -11.46 1.50 -11.63
C PHE A 461 -11.46 2.98 -12.09
N ARG A 462 -12.36 3.82 -11.56
CA ARG A 462 -12.58 5.20 -11.95
C ARG A 462 -12.55 6.17 -10.75
N VAL A 463 -11.75 5.94 -9.71
CA VAL A 463 -11.82 6.76 -8.50
C VAL A 463 -10.46 7.09 -7.89
N ASP A 464 -10.44 8.22 -7.18
CA ASP A 464 -9.27 8.78 -6.50
C ASP A 464 -8.99 8.05 -5.17
N GLU A 465 -8.01 7.15 -5.17
CA GLU A 465 -7.51 6.47 -3.96
C GLU A 465 -6.66 7.38 -3.06
N THR A 466 -6.39 8.62 -3.46
CA THR A 466 -5.49 9.56 -2.76
C THR A 466 -6.23 10.47 -1.78
N THR A 467 -7.56 10.51 -1.85
CA THR A 467 -8.41 11.35 -1.00
C THR A 467 -9.01 10.57 0.16
N VAL A 468 -8.96 11.15 1.35
CA VAL A 468 -9.77 10.73 2.50
C VAL A 468 -11.05 11.54 2.52
N TYR A 469 -12.18 10.85 2.58
CA TYR A 469 -13.51 11.42 2.72
C TYR A 469 -14.05 11.19 4.12
N VAL A 470 -14.73 12.20 4.65
CA VAL A 470 -15.45 12.14 5.91
C VAL A 470 -16.93 12.29 5.64
N TYR A 471 -17.69 11.27 6.03
CA TYR A 471 -19.14 11.23 5.86
C TYR A 471 -19.85 11.30 7.21
N ARG A 472 -20.98 12.01 7.25
CA ARG A 472 -21.95 11.97 8.32
C ARG A 472 -23.08 11.01 7.95
N LEU A 473 -23.38 10.09 8.85
CA LEU A 473 -24.47 9.13 8.71
C LEU A 473 -25.82 9.82 8.82
N GLY A 474 -26.54 9.90 7.70
CA GLY A 474 -27.95 10.32 7.66
C GLY A 474 -28.91 9.16 7.94
N ALA A 475 -30.21 9.39 7.68
CA ALA A 475 -31.23 8.37 7.91
C ALA A 475 -31.26 7.24 6.85
N ARG A 476 -30.80 7.54 5.62
CA ARG A 476 -30.82 6.60 4.48
C ARG A 476 -29.55 6.62 3.64
N GLU A 477 -28.83 7.74 3.65
CA GLU A 477 -27.59 7.93 2.90
C GLU A 477 -26.59 8.70 3.76
N ALA A 478 -25.31 8.54 3.46
CA ALA A 478 -24.22 9.25 4.11
C ALA A 478 -23.91 10.56 3.35
N GLU A 479 -23.71 11.65 4.09
CA GLU A 479 -23.46 12.99 3.55
C GLU A 479 -21.99 13.38 3.75
N MET A 480 -21.29 13.80 2.68
CA MET A 480 -19.91 14.24 2.78
C MET A 480 -19.80 15.56 3.56
N VAL A 481 -18.96 15.61 4.58
CA VAL A 481 -18.76 16.81 5.41
C VAL A 481 -17.36 17.38 5.33
N ALA A 482 -16.37 16.60 4.92
CA ALA A 482 -15.00 17.04 4.69
C ALA A 482 -14.29 16.03 3.78
N HIS A 483 -13.28 16.49 3.04
CA HIS A 483 -12.32 15.61 2.39
C HIS A 483 -11.00 16.35 2.15
N TRP A 484 -9.89 15.60 2.10
CA TRP A 484 -8.56 16.13 1.78
C TRP A 484 -7.66 15.03 1.20
N GLN A 485 -6.58 15.44 0.52
CA GLN A 485 -5.55 14.54 -0.02
C GLN A 485 -4.33 14.56 0.92
N PRO A 486 -4.07 13.47 1.68
CA PRO A 486 -2.97 13.47 2.64
C PRO A 486 -1.59 13.41 1.99
N TYR A 487 -1.51 12.91 0.76
CA TYR A 487 -0.26 12.71 0.02
C TYR A 487 -0.34 13.38 -1.35
N VAL A 488 0.70 14.11 -1.73
CA VAL A 488 0.78 14.79 -3.02
C VAL A 488 1.15 13.80 -4.11
N VAL A 489 0.51 13.93 -5.28
CA VAL A 489 0.84 13.19 -6.49
C VAL A 489 2.12 13.76 -7.09
N GLY A 490 3.25 13.04 -6.98
CA GLY A 490 4.52 13.45 -7.57
C GLY A 490 5.70 12.65 -7.03
N GLY A 491 6.28 11.78 -7.86
CA GLY A 491 7.45 10.93 -7.53
C GLY A 491 7.48 9.66 -8.38
N HIS A 492 8.68 9.19 -8.75
CA HIS A 492 8.86 8.02 -9.64
C HIS A 492 8.66 6.66 -8.94
N PHE A 493 8.56 6.64 -7.61
CA PHE A 493 8.33 5.42 -6.85
C PHE A 493 7.26 5.68 -5.79
N GLY A 494 6.11 5.01 -5.94
CA GLY A 494 4.99 5.09 -5.00
C GLY A 494 3.88 6.05 -5.44
N GLY A 495 2.63 5.56 -5.47
CA GLY A 495 1.43 6.36 -5.66
C GLY A 495 1.17 7.31 -4.48
N ALA A 496 0.11 8.12 -4.57
CA ALA A 496 -0.37 8.95 -3.45
C ALA A 496 -1.52 8.26 -2.70
N ASP A 497 -1.66 6.95 -2.89
CA ASP A 497 -2.82 6.20 -2.41
C ASP A 497 -2.85 6.15 -0.88
N VAL A 498 -4.01 6.42 -0.31
CA VAL A 498 -4.30 6.19 1.10
C VAL A 498 -4.62 4.71 1.27
N LYS A 499 -3.77 3.99 1.99
CA LYS A 499 -3.95 2.56 2.28
C LYS A 499 -4.67 2.33 3.61
N HIS A 500 -4.53 3.26 4.56
CA HIS A 500 -5.25 3.20 5.84
C HIS A 500 -5.53 4.61 6.36
N ALA A 501 -6.67 4.80 7.02
CA ALA A 501 -6.93 5.98 7.84
C ALA A 501 -7.77 5.60 9.05
N GLN A 502 -7.49 6.18 10.21
CA GLN A 502 -8.24 5.87 11.42
C GLN A 502 -8.30 7.05 12.38
N PHE A 503 -9.35 7.09 13.19
CA PHE A 503 -9.49 8.06 14.27
C PHE A 503 -8.51 7.76 15.40
N LEU A 504 -7.85 8.81 15.89
CA LEU A 504 -7.10 8.79 17.15
C LEU A 504 -7.92 9.40 18.30
N GLY A 505 -9.09 9.92 17.99
CA GLY A 505 -9.98 10.63 18.88
C GLY A 505 -11.10 11.29 18.07
N PRO A 506 -11.90 12.19 18.68
CA PRO A 506 -13.01 12.84 17.99
C PRO A 506 -12.57 13.79 16.86
N ASP A 507 -11.34 14.30 16.93
CA ASP A 507 -10.88 15.42 16.10
C ASP A 507 -9.65 15.05 15.26
N LEU A 508 -8.94 13.97 15.61
CA LEU A 508 -7.69 13.60 14.95
C LEU A 508 -7.84 12.31 14.14
N VAL A 509 -7.26 12.32 12.95
CA VAL A 509 -7.15 11.16 12.05
C VAL A 509 -5.69 10.91 11.72
N MET A 510 -5.26 9.66 11.83
CA MET A 510 -3.97 9.23 11.28
C MET A 510 -4.19 8.61 9.90
N THR A 511 -3.43 9.06 8.91
CA THR A 511 -3.40 8.47 7.57
C THR A 511 -2.11 7.72 7.35
N ARG A 512 -2.17 6.65 6.57
CA ARG A 512 -1.00 5.90 6.08
C ARG A 512 -1.13 5.67 4.57
N GLY A 513 -0.11 6.08 3.85
CA GLY A 513 -0.02 5.96 2.40
C GLY A 513 0.62 4.66 1.97
N ASP A 514 1.00 4.60 0.71
CA ASP A 514 1.75 3.49 0.15
C ASP A 514 3.21 3.44 0.65
N MET A 515 4.01 2.56 0.05
CA MET A 515 5.37 2.32 0.49
C MET A 515 6.17 3.63 0.51
N PHE A 516 6.97 3.83 1.56
CA PHE A 516 7.80 5.02 1.79
C PHE A 516 7.07 6.32 2.18
N LYS A 517 5.72 6.34 2.25
CA LYS A 517 5.00 7.49 2.79
C LYS A 517 5.00 7.46 4.32
N PRO A 518 5.34 8.58 4.99
CA PRO A 518 5.23 8.66 6.44
C PRO A 518 3.76 8.56 6.86
N PRO A 519 3.45 7.93 7.99
CA PRO A 519 2.16 8.14 8.65
C PRO A 519 2.01 9.61 9.08
N ILE A 520 0.87 10.22 8.80
CA ILE A 520 0.60 11.65 9.12
C ILE A 520 -0.64 11.74 9.99
N VAL A 521 -0.60 12.60 11.01
CA VAL A 521 -1.73 12.90 11.89
C VAL A 521 -2.30 14.28 11.57
N TRP A 522 -3.61 14.31 11.34
CA TRP A 522 -4.37 15.47 10.86
C TRP A 522 -5.47 15.84 11.84
N ASP A 523 -5.78 17.13 11.95
CA ASP A 523 -7.13 17.56 12.32
C ASP A 523 -8.02 17.44 11.09
N TRP A 524 -8.98 16.51 11.12
CA TRP A 524 -9.78 16.21 9.93
C TRP A 524 -10.81 17.30 9.61
N LYS A 525 -11.13 18.19 10.57
CA LYS A 525 -12.10 19.27 10.36
C LYS A 525 -11.50 20.47 9.66
N THR A 526 -10.18 20.64 9.77
CA THR A 526 -9.43 21.73 9.13
C THR A 526 -8.48 21.24 8.04
N ALA A 527 -8.27 19.92 7.93
CA ALA A 527 -7.23 19.29 7.11
C ALA A 527 -5.80 19.79 7.43
N GLU A 528 -5.57 20.21 8.67
CA GLU A 528 -4.28 20.68 9.15
C GLU A 528 -3.43 19.51 9.68
N ALA A 529 -2.25 19.33 9.12
CA ALA A 529 -1.31 18.29 9.54
C ALA A 529 -0.59 18.70 10.83
N LYS A 530 -0.77 17.91 11.90
CA LYS A 530 -0.19 18.19 13.22
C LYS A 530 1.25 17.70 13.33
N TYR A 531 1.49 16.46 12.92
CA TYR A 531 2.83 15.88 12.87
C TYR A 531 2.88 14.65 11.96
N ALA A 532 4.08 14.33 11.48
CA ALA A 532 4.36 13.12 10.72
C ALA A 532 5.31 12.21 11.50
N LEU A 533 5.04 10.91 11.45
CA LEU A 533 5.98 9.90 11.91
C LEU A 533 7.07 9.66 10.85
N PRO A 534 8.24 9.12 11.22
CA PRO A 534 9.26 8.71 10.26
C PRO A 534 8.71 7.76 9.20
N LYS A 535 9.23 7.81 7.98
CA LYS A 535 8.83 6.90 6.89
C LYS A 535 9.06 5.42 7.23
N GLU A 536 10.06 5.14 8.08
CA GLU A 536 10.35 3.81 8.62
C GLU A 536 9.19 3.25 9.45
N ALA A 537 8.31 4.14 9.95
CA ALA A 537 7.11 3.79 10.69
C ALA A 537 5.89 3.54 9.78
N ASN A 538 6.03 3.47 8.44
CA ASN A 538 4.92 3.07 7.57
C ASN A 538 4.39 1.66 7.90
N GLY A 539 5.26 0.77 8.40
CA GLY A 539 4.85 -0.55 8.86
C GLY A 539 4.25 -1.40 7.74
N VAL A 540 4.94 -1.44 6.59
CA VAL A 540 4.57 -2.23 5.39
C VAL A 540 4.25 -3.69 5.75
N PHE A 541 5.00 -4.26 6.70
CA PHE A 541 4.85 -5.64 7.11
C PHE A 541 3.88 -5.81 8.29
N GLY A 542 3.79 -4.82 9.17
CA GLY A 542 2.84 -4.82 10.27
C GLY A 542 2.84 -3.47 10.98
N ALA A 543 1.65 -3.00 11.32
CA ALA A 543 1.45 -1.81 12.14
C ALA A 543 0.17 -1.94 12.96
N ALA A 544 0.14 -1.32 14.13
CA ALA A 544 -1.04 -1.26 14.96
C ALA A 544 -1.11 0.04 15.73
N VAL A 545 -2.30 0.62 15.81
CA VAL A 545 -2.60 1.67 16.78
C VAL A 545 -3.21 1.01 18.01
N GLY A 546 -2.66 1.32 19.18
CA GLY A 546 -3.13 0.78 20.45
C GLY A 546 -4.49 1.38 20.88
N PRO A 547 -5.07 0.83 21.96
CA PRO A 547 -6.33 1.31 22.53
C PRO A 547 -6.34 2.84 22.70
N HIS A 548 -7.48 3.45 22.38
CA HIS A 548 -7.71 4.90 22.47
C HIS A 548 -6.80 5.78 21.60
N GLY A 549 -6.14 5.24 20.57
CA GLY A 549 -5.35 6.05 19.65
C GLY A 549 -4.08 6.63 20.27
N ARG A 550 -3.64 6.11 21.43
CA ARG A 550 -2.51 6.68 22.19
C ARG A 550 -1.15 6.18 21.72
N LEU A 551 -1.04 4.90 21.43
CA LEU A 551 0.21 4.27 21.01
C LEU A 551 0.14 3.82 19.56
N TYR A 552 1.28 3.79 18.90
CA TYR A 552 1.44 3.21 17.58
C TYR A 552 2.69 2.36 17.53
N ALA A 553 2.55 1.15 17.01
CA ALA A 553 3.62 0.22 16.73
C ALA A 553 3.74 0.03 15.22
N ALA A 554 4.96 0.03 14.70
CA ALA A 554 5.24 -0.28 13.32
C ALA A 554 6.51 -1.10 13.21
N VAL A 555 6.48 -2.11 12.35
CA VAL A 555 7.64 -2.97 12.09
C VAL A 555 8.44 -2.39 10.93
N ASN A 556 9.72 -2.12 11.18
CA ASN A 556 10.70 -1.89 10.14
C ASN A 556 11.42 -3.21 9.78
N GLN A 557 12.46 -3.18 8.94
CA GLN A 557 13.16 -4.40 8.51
C GLN A 557 13.77 -5.25 9.64
N ARG A 558 14.02 -4.70 10.83
CA ARG A 558 14.76 -5.39 11.92
C ARG A 558 14.22 -5.15 13.32
N GLU A 559 13.35 -4.18 13.50
CA GLU A 559 12.96 -3.68 14.80
C GLU A 559 11.50 -3.23 14.81
N LEU A 560 10.90 -3.22 16.00
CA LEU A 560 9.56 -2.69 16.20
C LEU A 560 9.66 -1.29 16.81
N LEU A 561 9.19 -0.30 16.06
CA LEU A 561 9.16 1.11 16.46
C LEU A 561 7.89 1.39 17.24
N VAL A 562 8.00 2.03 18.41
CA VAL A 562 6.87 2.40 19.26
C VAL A 562 6.79 3.93 19.40
N PHE A 563 5.60 4.48 19.21
CA PHE A 563 5.31 5.91 19.25
C PHE A 563 4.16 6.21 20.22
N ASP A 564 4.26 7.36 20.88
CA ASP A 564 3.21 7.99 21.67
C ASP A 564 2.56 9.05 20.78
N LEU A 565 1.39 8.72 20.23
CA LEU A 565 0.61 9.56 19.33
C LEU A 565 -0.03 10.75 20.07
N ALA A 566 -0.34 10.62 21.36
CA ALA A 566 -0.87 11.75 22.12
C ALA A 566 0.16 12.90 22.22
N ARG A 567 1.45 12.56 22.30
CA ARG A 567 2.55 13.54 22.38
C ARG A 567 3.30 13.74 21.06
N GLY A 568 3.02 12.91 20.05
CA GLY A 568 3.74 12.85 18.78
C GLY A 568 5.24 12.65 18.99
N ARG A 569 5.64 11.56 19.67
CA ARG A 569 7.06 11.25 19.94
C ARG A 569 7.39 9.77 19.78
N HIS A 570 8.59 9.48 19.31
CA HIS A 570 9.17 8.14 19.37
C HIS A 570 9.44 7.77 20.84
N VAL A 571 8.80 6.70 21.31
CA VAL A 571 8.97 6.14 22.65
C VAL A 571 10.27 5.37 22.71
N GLY A 572 10.49 4.49 21.74
CA GLY A 572 11.65 3.62 21.67
C GLY A 572 11.44 2.50 20.68
N THR A 573 12.44 1.64 20.62
CA THR A 573 12.51 0.53 19.68
C THR A 573 12.67 -0.77 20.44
N LEU A 574 11.83 -1.75 20.12
CA LEU A 574 11.93 -3.10 20.67
C LEU A 574 12.72 -3.96 19.70
N PRO A 575 13.76 -4.68 20.16
CA PRO A 575 14.50 -5.58 19.31
C PRO A 575 13.61 -6.75 18.89
N LEU A 576 13.62 -7.06 17.60
CA LEU A 576 13.11 -8.34 17.14
C LEU A 576 14.21 -9.40 17.31
N PRO A 577 13.87 -10.63 17.73
CA PRO A 577 14.82 -11.74 17.69
C PRO A 577 15.43 -11.86 16.28
N GLU A 578 16.73 -12.15 16.16
CA GLU A 578 17.49 -12.22 14.88
C GLU A 578 16.86 -13.09 13.79
N GLN A 579 15.90 -13.95 14.16
CA GLN A 579 15.22 -14.92 13.31
C GLN A 579 13.80 -14.51 12.89
N THR A 580 13.37 -13.29 13.22
CA THR A 580 12.04 -12.78 12.83
C THR A 580 12.08 -12.31 11.39
N VAL A 581 11.64 -13.15 10.47
CA VAL A 581 11.70 -12.87 9.01
C VAL A 581 10.68 -11.80 8.61
N ARG A 582 9.49 -11.85 9.21
CA ARG A 582 8.36 -10.95 8.95
C ARG A 582 7.37 -11.04 10.11
N LEU A 583 6.81 -9.91 10.50
CA LEU A 583 5.62 -9.84 11.34
C LEU A 583 4.46 -9.46 10.44
N ASP A 584 3.30 -10.08 10.63
CA ASP A 584 2.09 -9.88 9.84
C ASP A 584 1.05 -9.07 10.59
N ALA A 585 0.94 -9.26 11.91
CA ALA A 585 0.03 -8.49 12.77
C ALA A 585 0.68 -8.13 14.13
N ILE A 586 0.22 -7.01 14.70
CA ILE A 586 0.69 -6.46 15.98
C ILE A 586 -0.54 -6.08 16.81
N ALA A 587 -0.49 -6.24 18.12
CA ALA A 587 -1.57 -5.85 19.02
C ALA A 587 -1.04 -5.31 20.35
N PHE A 588 -1.54 -4.17 20.79
CA PHE A 588 -1.32 -3.68 22.16
C PHE A 588 -2.32 -4.34 23.10
N SER A 589 -1.87 -4.66 24.32
CA SER A 589 -2.79 -5.10 25.37
C SER A 589 -3.79 -3.97 25.72
N PRO A 590 -4.99 -4.31 26.21
CA PRO A 590 -6.03 -3.34 26.56
C PRO A 590 -5.54 -2.24 27.52
N ASP A 591 -4.72 -2.63 28.49
CA ASP A 591 -4.08 -1.76 29.50
C ASP A 591 -2.78 -1.09 29.00
N GLN A 592 -2.39 -1.35 27.75
CA GLN A 592 -1.18 -0.84 27.09
C GLN A 592 0.13 -1.22 27.80
N THR A 593 0.13 -2.21 28.70
CA THR A 593 1.33 -2.68 29.42
C THR A 593 2.13 -3.71 28.64
N ALA A 594 1.52 -4.36 27.64
CA ALA A 594 2.17 -5.35 26.81
C ALA A 594 1.91 -5.11 25.32
N LEU A 595 2.79 -5.66 24.50
CA LEU A 595 2.67 -5.70 23.05
C LEU A 595 2.80 -7.15 22.59
N ALA A 596 1.98 -7.56 21.64
CA ALA A 596 2.11 -8.83 20.96
C ALA A 596 2.35 -8.61 19.47
N ALA A 597 3.08 -9.52 18.85
CA ALA A 597 3.22 -9.58 17.40
C ALA A 597 3.22 -11.03 16.94
N VAL A 598 2.73 -11.26 15.73
CA VAL A 598 2.66 -12.58 15.12
C VAL A 598 3.18 -12.52 13.69
N GLY A 599 3.93 -13.54 13.29
CA GLY A 599 4.39 -13.71 11.92
C GLY A 599 5.56 -14.69 11.82
N GLY A 600 5.74 -15.28 10.63
CA GLY A 600 6.82 -16.24 10.40
C GLY A 600 6.77 -17.50 11.29
N GLY A 601 5.57 -17.90 11.73
CA GLY A 601 5.37 -19.03 12.66
C GLY A 601 5.63 -18.70 14.13
N ALA A 602 5.86 -17.44 14.50
CA ALA A 602 6.10 -17.05 15.88
C ALA A 602 5.01 -16.10 16.40
N LEU A 603 4.62 -16.29 17.64
CA LEU A 603 3.87 -15.35 18.47
C LEU A 603 4.81 -14.82 19.55
N LEU A 604 5.00 -13.51 19.57
CA LEU A 604 5.95 -12.81 20.43
C LEU A 604 5.18 -11.85 21.34
N THR A 605 5.63 -11.72 22.59
CA THR A 605 5.09 -10.71 23.52
C THR A 605 6.22 -9.95 24.20
N TRP A 606 6.02 -8.65 24.41
CA TRP A 606 6.92 -7.76 25.12
C TRP A 606 6.19 -7.08 26.26
N ASP A 607 6.91 -6.90 27.37
CA ASP A 607 6.51 -5.98 28.43
C ASP A 607 6.92 -4.55 28.01
N LEU A 608 5.96 -3.63 27.96
CA LEU A 608 6.20 -2.25 27.56
C LEU A 608 6.78 -1.40 28.69
N ALA A 609 6.85 -1.89 29.93
CA ALA A 609 7.52 -1.19 31.03
C ALA A 609 9.04 -1.37 30.97
N SER A 610 9.50 -2.61 30.78
CA SER A 610 10.92 -2.97 30.67
C SER A 610 11.45 -2.93 29.24
N GLY A 611 10.58 -3.11 28.24
CA GLY A 611 10.95 -3.26 26.84
C GLY A 611 11.53 -4.64 26.51
N GLU A 612 11.37 -5.60 27.42
CA GLU A 612 11.91 -6.94 27.27
C GLU A 612 10.90 -7.88 26.60
N LEU A 613 11.42 -8.79 25.78
CA LEU A 613 10.63 -9.89 25.24
C LEU A 613 10.27 -10.85 26.39
N THR A 614 8.99 -10.96 26.70
CA THR A 614 8.49 -11.79 27.81
C THR A 614 8.22 -13.22 27.39
N ARG A 615 7.65 -13.45 26.20
CA ARG A 615 7.32 -14.79 25.71
C ARG A 615 7.54 -14.92 24.22
N ARG A 616 7.92 -16.13 23.81
CA ARG A 616 7.99 -16.59 22.42
C ARG A 616 7.32 -17.95 22.33
N LEU A 617 6.32 -18.04 21.45
CA LEU A 617 5.63 -19.27 21.13
C LEU A 617 5.80 -19.53 19.63
N TYR A 618 6.37 -20.68 19.26
CA TYR A 618 6.52 -21.07 17.87
C TYR A 618 5.39 -22.04 17.47
N ARG A 619 4.60 -21.65 16.48
CA ARG A 619 3.47 -22.40 15.90
C ARG A 619 3.56 -22.28 14.38
N PRO A 620 4.21 -23.23 13.70
CA PRO A 620 4.50 -23.11 12.28
C PRO A 620 3.23 -23.09 11.44
N GLU A 621 2.09 -23.57 11.95
CA GLU A 621 0.79 -23.46 11.30
C GLU A 621 0.35 -22.00 11.10
N ILE A 622 0.91 -21.07 11.90
CA ILE A 622 0.70 -19.63 11.75
C ILE A 622 1.67 -19.09 10.69
N HIS A 623 1.37 -19.34 9.43
CA HIS A 623 2.20 -18.89 8.30
C HIS A 623 1.96 -17.43 7.94
N PHE A 624 0.70 -17.01 7.92
CA PHE A 624 0.23 -15.66 7.70
C PHE A 624 -0.96 -15.47 8.65
N ALA A 625 -0.90 -14.44 9.48
CA ALA A 625 -2.01 -14.06 10.33
C ALA A 625 -2.51 -12.70 9.86
N ASP A 626 -3.81 -12.61 9.58
CA ASP A 626 -4.44 -11.36 9.16
C ASP A 626 -4.77 -10.50 10.38
N THR A 627 -5.06 -11.13 11.53
CA THR A 627 -5.49 -10.42 12.74
C THR A 627 -4.85 -10.98 14.01
N LEU A 628 -4.58 -10.08 14.95
CA LEU A 628 -4.08 -10.38 16.29
C LEU A 628 -4.76 -9.44 17.29
N GLU A 629 -5.36 -10.00 18.34
CA GLU A 629 -6.09 -9.24 19.35
C GLU A 629 -5.81 -9.79 20.75
N TRP A 630 -5.69 -8.92 21.74
CA TRP A 630 -5.61 -9.33 23.14
C TRP A 630 -7.01 -9.57 23.72
N VAL A 631 -7.14 -10.66 24.46
CA VAL A 631 -8.38 -11.12 25.10
C VAL A 631 -8.08 -11.46 26.55
N GLY A 632 -8.18 -10.45 27.42
CA GLY A 632 -7.64 -10.59 28.78
C GLY A 632 -6.13 -10.82 28.71
N GLU A 633 -5.66 -11.94 29.28
CA GLU A 633 -4.26 -12.38 29.23
C GLU A 633 -3.92 -13.25 28.01
N TYR A 634 -4.92 -13.58 27.19
CA TYR A 634 -4.79 -14.46 26.02
C TYR A 634 -4.65 -13.66 24.72
N LEU A 635 -4.22 -14.35 23.65
CA LEU A 635 -4.04 -13.78 22.32
C LEU A 635 -4.89 -14.52 21.30
N LEU A 636 -5.82 -13.81 20.67
CA LEU A 636 -6.67 -14.35 19.62
C LEU A 636 -6.08 -14.02 18.25
N VAL A 637 -5.69 -15.06 17.51
CA VAL A 637 -5.15 -14.99 16.15
C VAL A 637 -6.22 -15.40 15.15
N ASP A 638 -6.37 -14.62 14.07
CA ASP A 638 -7.34 -14.85 12.97
C ASP A 638 -8.79 -15.01 13.42
N HIS A 639 -9.12 -14.37 14.55
CA HIS A 639 -10.43 -14.49 15.22
C HIS A 639 -10.88 -15.94 15.50
N LYS A 640 -9.91 -16.87 15.53
CA LYS A 640 -10.15 -18.31 15.57
C LYS A 640 -9.32 -19.04 16.63
N TYR A 641 -8.05 -18.70 16.76
CA TYR A 641 -7.09 -19.43 17.59
C TYR A 641 -6.74 -18.62 18.84
N LEU A 642 -7.22 -19.03 20.01
CA LEU A 642 -6.94 -18.39 21.29
C LEU A 642 -5.72 -19.05 21.94
N TYR A 643 -4.61 -18.34 21.98
CA TYR A 643 -3.36 -18.76 22.58
C TYR A 643 -3.24 -18.28 24.03
N ASP A 644 -2.74 -19.16 24.88
CA ASP A 644 -2.21 -18.80 26.19
C ASP A 644 -0.69 -18.63 26.07
N PRO A 645 -0.18 -17.39 25.98
CA PRO A 645 1.25 -17.13 25.85
C PRO A 645 2.03 -17.47 27.13
N ARG A 646 1.38 -17.49 28.31
CA ARG A 646 2.03 -17.90 29.57
C ARG A 646 2.33 -19.39 29.55
N ARG A 647 1.36 -20.21 29.12
CA ARG A 647 1.50 -21.68 29.04
C ARG A 647 2.12 -22.19 27.75
N ARG A 648 2.27 -21.34 26.72
CA ARG A 648 2.83 -21.69 25.40
C ARG A 648 1.95 -22.71 24.65
N ILE A 649 0.63 -22.61 24.81
CA ILE A 649 -0.35 -23.55 24.24
C ILE A 649 -1.41 -22.84 23.39
N LEU A 650 -2.02 -23.59 22.48
CA LEU A 650 -3.32 -23.23 21.91
C LEU A 650 -4.40 -23.63 22.93
N LEU A 651 -4.96 -22.65 23.62
CA LEU A 651 -5.96 -22.89 24.65
C LEU A 651 -7.30 -23.26 24.03
N TRP A 652 -7.75 -22.49 23.03
CA TRP A 652 -9.10 -22.62 22.49
C TRP A 652 -9.18 -22.38 20.98
N GLU A 653 -10.12 -23.05 20.32
CA GLU A 653 -10.47 -22.79 18.91
C GLU A 653 -11.94 -22.40 18.76
N PHE A 654 -12.21 -21.40 17.92
CA PHE A 654 -13.57 -20.98 17.56
C PHE A 654 -13.90 -21.36 16.11
N GLU A 655 -15.01 -22.07 15.90
CA GLU A 655 -15.59 -22.29 14.57
C GLU A 655 -16.86 -21.47 14.43
N ILE A 656 -16.86 -20.50 13.52
CA ILE A 656 -18.07 -19.74 13.18
C ILE A 656 -18.87 -20.55 12.15
N GLY A 657 -20.11 -20.91 12.51
CA GLY A 657 -20.96 -21.82 11.75
C GLY A 657 -21.27 -21.36 10.31
N GLY A 658 -21.42 -22.35 9.43
CA GLY A 658 -21.48 -22.20 7.97
C GLY A 658 -20.18 -22.70 7.33
N ARG A 659 -20.13 -22.95 6.02
CA ARG A 659 -18.84 -23.06 5.32
C ARG A 659 -18.20 -21.66 5.28
N ALA A 660 -17.81 -21.14 6.44
CA ALA A 660 -17.21 -19.84 6.63
C ALA A 660 -15.77 -19.91 6.15
N SER A 661 -15.62 -19.86 4.84
CA SER A 661 -14.35 -19.67 4.18
C SER A 661 -14.67 -18.80 2.97
N HIS A 662 -14.36 -17.50 3.10
CA HIS A 662 -14.56 -16.38 2.17
C HIS A 662 -15.87 -15.57 2.33
N GLY A 663 -15.73 -14.31 2.78
CA GLY A 663 -16.78 -13.28 2.70
C GLY A 663 -17.68 -13.08 3.93
N SER A 664 -17.32 -13.63 5.10
CA SER A 664 -17.95 -13.30 6.40
C SER A 664 -17.16 -12.19 7.10
N ALA A 665 -17.84 -11.29 7.81
CA ALA A 665 -17.17 -10.25 8.60
C ALA A 665 -17.02 -10.68 10.07
N THR A 666 -15.87 -10.40 10.68
CA THR A 666 -15.59 -10.68 12.09
C THR A 666 -14.85 -9.51 12.73
N ARG A 667 -15.00 -9.34 14.05
CA ARG A 667 -14.28 -8.32 14.83
C ARG A 667 -14.26 -8.65 16.31
N VAL A 668 -13.13 -8.41 16.97
CA VAL A 668 -13.07 -8.33 18.44
C VAL A 668 -13.32 -6.90 18.87
N ALA A 669 -14.30 -6.70 19.73
CA ALA A 669 -14.54 -5.39 20.34
C ALA A 669 -15.38 -5.54 21.61
N ASN A 670 -15.10 -4.69 22.59
CA ASN A 670 -15.80 -4.63 23.85
C ASN A 670 -15.90 -5.98 24.60
N GLY A 671 -14.83 -6.78 24.56
CA GLY A 671 -14.74 -8.10 25.22
C GLY A 671 -15.53 -9.22 24.53
N ARG A 672 -15.95 -9.01 23.27
CA ARG A 672 -16.75 -9.97 22.51
C ARG A 672 -16.17 -10.19 21.11
N LEU A 673 -16.35 -11.40 20.59
CA LEU A 673 -16.13 -11.73 19.19
C LEU A 673 -17.46 -11.55 18.44
N TRP A 674 -17.50 -10.56 17.57
CA TRP A 674 -18.61 -10.27 16.67
C TRP A 674 -18.41 -10.98 15.35
N PHE A 675 -19.50 -11.49 14.79
CA PHE A 675 -19.48 -12.13 13.48
C PHE A 675 -20.80 -11.92 12.74
N ALA A 676 -20.68 -11.72 11.43
CA ALA A 676 -21.77 -11.63 10.48
C ALA A 676 -21.46 -12.60 9.33
N PRO A 677 -22.02 -13.82 9.37
CA PRO A 677 -21.67 -14.87 8.41
C PRO A 677 -22.39 -14.66 7.08
N ARG A 678 -21.74 -15.06 5.98
CA ARG A 678 -22.39 -15.13 4.67
C ARG A 678 -23.40 -16.29 4.64
N THR A 679 -24.68 -15.99 4.44
CA THR A 679 -25.76 -16.99 4.55
C THR A 679 -26.12 -17.71 3.25
N HIS A 680 -25.53 -17.33 2.10
CA HIS A 680 -25.80 -17.90 0.76
C HIS A 680 -27.30 -18.12 0.45
N GLY A 681 -28.17 -17.25 0.96
CA GLY A 681 -29.62 -17.33 0.77
C GLY A 681 -30.34 -18.46 1.53
N ARG A 682 -29.65 -19.22 2.39
CA ARG A 682 -30.28 -20.27 3.22
C ARG A 682 -30.92 -19.74 4.49
N GLU A 683 -30.37 -18.65 5.01
CA GLU A 683 -30.81 -17.98 6.24
C GLU A 683 -30.85 -16.47 6.02
N ALA A 684 -31.71 -15.77 6.77
CA ALA A 684 -31.72 -14.31 6.77
C ALA A 684 -30.36 -13.77 7.27
N PRO A 685 -29.85 -12.66 6.73
CA PRO A 685 -28.59 -12.09 7.18
C PRO A 685 -28.72 -11.63 8.63
N TYR A 686 -27.69 -11.84 9.45
CA TYR A 686 -27.69 -11.48 10.86
C TYR A 686 -26.29 -11.07 11.35
N VAL A 687 -26.26 -10.41 12.51
CA VAL A 687 -25.04 -10.20 13.29
C VAL A 687 -25.22 -10.80 14.68
N ALA A 688 -24.20 -11.51 15.16
CA ALA A 688 -24.18 -12.12 16.48
C ALA A 688 -22.83 -11.87 17.17
N SER A 689 -22.77 -12.17 18.47
CA SER A 689 -21.51 -12.16 19.20
C SER A 689 -21.47 -13.12 20.37
N VAL A 690 -20.29 -13.65 20.65
CA VAL A 690 -19.99 -14.44 21.84
C VAL A 690 -19.07 -13.65 22.78
N SER A 691 -19.25 -13.84 24.09
CA SER A 691 -18.27 -13.31 25.05
C SER A 691 -17.01 -14.15 24.96
N LEU A 692 -15.86 -13.49 24.86
CA LEU A 692 -14.57 -14.19 24.85
C LEU A 692 -14.10 -14.56 26.27
N SER A 693 -14.75 -14.02 27.31
CA SER A 693 -14.58 -14.44 28.70
C SER A 693 -15.63 -15.52 29.05
N HIS A 694 -15.66 -16.60 28.27
CA HIS A 694 -16.61 -17.70 28.47
C HIS A 694 -16.17 -18.63 29.60
N PRO A 695 -17.08 -19.11 30.49
CA PRO A 695 -16.73 -19.97 31.62
C PRO A 695 -15.89 -21.20 31.24
N ALA A 696 -16.22 -21.88 30.13
CA ALA A 696 -15.50 -23.08 29.69
C ALA A 696 -14.00 -22.84 29.42
N ILE A 697 -13.65 -21.65 28.90
CA ILE A 697 -12.24 -21.27 28.66
C ILE A 697 -11.52 -21.10 30.00
N HIS A 698 -12.17 -20.43 30.96
CA HIS A 698 -11.60 -20.19 32.29
C HIS A 698 -11.48 -21.47 33.12
N GLU A 699 -12.49 -22.33 33.08
CA GLU A 699 -12.48 -23.64 33.75
C GLU A 699 -11.39 -24.54 33.17
N THR A 700 -11.26 -24.59 31.85
CA THR A 700 -10.19 -25.32 31.18
C THR A 700 -8.82 -24.74 31.57
N ALA A 701 -8.63 -23.43 31.46
CA ALA A 701 -7.38 -22.79 31.87
C ALA A 701 -7.04 -22.99 33.35
N ALA A 702 -8.03 -23.04 34.25
CA ALA A 702 -7.85 -23.27 35.68
C ALA A 702 -7.55 -24.75 36.00
N SER A 703 -8.05 -25.69 35.19
CA SER A 703 -7.70 -27.11 35.29
C SER A 703 -6.27 -27.40 34.83
N LEU A 704 -5.71 -26.53 34.00
CA LEU A 704 -4.33 -26.64 33.54
C LEU A 704 -3.39 -26.12 34.64
N GLY A 705 -2.48 -27.00 35.07
CA GLY A 705 -1.45 -26.71 36.07
C GLY A 705 -0.49 -25.58 35.67
N GLU A 706 0.67 -25.53 36.33
CA GLU A 706 1.64 -24.49 36.03
C GLU A 706 2.23 -24.69 34.62
N PRO A 707 2.66 -23.61 33.94
CA PRO A 707 3.22 -23.68 32.58
C PRO A 707 4.34 -24.72 32.41
N GLU A 708 5.10 -24.98 33.46
CA GLU A 708 6.21 -25.94 33.47
C GLU A 708 5.73 -27.40 33.47
N ASP A 709 4.56 -27.68 34.05
CA ASP A 709 3.97 -29.03 34.09
C ASP A 709 3.45 -29.49 32.72
N LEU A 710 3.27 -28.54 31.79
CA LEU A 710 2.84 -28.81 30.43
C LEU A 710 4.01 -29.05 29.47
N LEU A 711 5.25 -28.75 29.86
CA LEU A 711 6.41 -28.94 29.00
C LEU A 711 6.74 -30.42 28.83
N VAL A 712 6.81 -30.86 27.57
CA VAL A 712 7.17 -32.23 27.16
C VAL A 712 8.55 -32.31 26.51
N ALA A 713 9.16 -31.17 26.22
CA ALA A 713 10.54 -31.04 25.79
C ALA A 713 11.12 -29.71 26.29
N ARG A 714 12.38 -29.74 26.75
CA ARG A 714 13.12 -28.61 27.31
C ARG A 714 14.58 -28.60 26.81
N PRO A 715 15.27 -27.45 26.87
CA PRO A 715 16.70 -27.41 26.61
C PRO A 715 17.45 -28.36 27.57
N GLY A 716 18.37 -29.16 27.02
CA GLY A 716 19.10 -30.22 27.71
C GLY A 716 18.51 -31.62 27.52
N ASP A 717 17.27 -31.75 27.04
CA ASP A 717 16.69 -33.08 26.78
C ASP A 717 17.40 -33.77 25.60
N ALA A 718 17.56 -35.09 25.72
CA ALA A 718 18.08 -35.93 24.65
C ALA A 718 17.05 -36.09 23.53
N VAL A 719 17.49 -35.96 22.27
CA VAL A 719 16.65 -36.08 21.07
C VAL A 719 17.30 -37.00 20.05
N GLU A 720 16.52 -37.95 19.56
CA GLU A 720 16.87 -38.82 18.44
C GLU A 720 16.43 -38.18 17.10
N VAL A 721 17.25 -38.30 16.05
CA VAL A 721 16.89 -37.84 14.70
C VAL A 721 16.69 -39.03 13.76
N ALA A 722 15.44 -39.28 13.39
CA ALA A 722 15.01 -40.35 12.49
C ALA A 722 14.66 -39.80 11.09
N LEU A 723 15.22 -40.40 10.04
CA LEU A 723 15.10 -39.90 8.67
C LEU A 723 14.49 -40.97 7.74
N ASP A 724 13.37 -40.64 7.10
CA ASP A 724 12.74 -41.40 6.03
C ASP A 724 12.75 -40.56 4.74
N LEU A 725 13.90 -40.58 4.05
CA LEU A 725 14.15 -39.72 2.88
C LEU A 725 14.24 -40.57 1.61
N ALA A 726 13.51 -40.15 0.57
CA ALA A 726 13.54 -40.76 -0.75
C ALA A 726 15.00 -40.89 -1.27
N PRO A 727 15.39 -42.02 -1.87
CA PRO A 727 16.77 -42.27 -2.29
C PRO A 727 17.34 -41.24 -3.26
N GLY A 728 16.51 -40.71 -4.16
CA GLY A 728 16.90 -39.73 -5.19
C GLY A 728 16.78 -38.26 -4.77
N LEU A 729 16.60 -37.97 -3.48
CA LEU A 729 16.40 -36.61 -2.99
C LEU A 729 17.68 -35.78 -3.14
N GLU A 730 17.59 -34.63 -3.81
CA GLU A 730 18.71 -33.69 -3.91
C GLU A 730 19.14 -33.19 -2.52
N ARG A 731 20.45 -33.03 -2.30
CA ARG A 731 21.03 -32.58 -1.02
C ARG A 731 20.62 -33.43 0.20
N ARG A 732 20.21 -34.69 -0.01
CA ARG A 732 19.87 -35.66 1.06
C ARG A 732 20.93 -35.74 2.17
N HIS A 733 22.21 -35.65 1.81
CA HIS A 733 23.33 -35.73 2.74
C HIS A 733 23.43 -34.51 3.69
N GLU A 734 22.82 -33.37 3.33
CA GLU A 734 22.81 -32.15 4.15
C GLU A 734 21.70 -32.15 5.20
N VAL A 735 20.68 -33.01 5.04
CA VAL A 735 19.49 -33.01 5.90
C VAL A 735 19.82 -33.35 7.36
N ARG A 736 20.57 -34.44 7.59
CA ARG A 736 20.93 -34.85 8.95
C ARG A 736 21.72 -33.77 9.70
N PRO A 737 22.86 -33.27 9.17
CA PRO A 737 23.65 -32.26 9.87
C PRO A 737 22.87 -30.97 10.14
N ALA A 738 22.02 -30.53 9.20
CA ALA A 738 21.23 -29.32 9.37
C ALA A 738 20.20 -29.47 10.50
N VAL A 739 19.46 -30.59 10.54
CA VAL A 739 18.45 -30.84 11.58
C VAL A 739 19.10 -30.98 12.96
N GLU A 740 20.21 -31.71 13.06
CA GLU A 740 20.97 -31.85 14.31
C GLU A 740 21.51 -30.50 14.79
N GLN A 741 22.06 -29.67 13.90
CA GLN A 741 22.51 -28.33 14.27
C GLN A 741 21.34 -27.45 14.72
N ASN A 742 20.20 -27.49 14.03
CA ASN A 742 19.02 -26.71 14.39
C ASN A 742 18.42 -27.13 15.75
N LEU A 743 18.54 -28.41 16.12
CA LEU A 743 18.16 -28.91 17.44
C LEU A 743 19.15 -28.46 18.53
N ARG A 744 20.47 -28.49 18.25
CA ARG A 744 21.49 -27.94 19.16
C ARG A 744 21.32 -26.44 19.37
N ASP A 745 21.01 -25.70 18.32
CA ASP A 745 20.69 -24.26 18.39
C ASP A 745 19.46 -24.00 19.28
N ALA A 746 18.53 -24.96 19.35
CA ALA A 746 17.36 -24.91 20.23
C ALA A 746 17.66 -25.42 21.66
N GLY A 747 18.88 -25.89 21.92
CA GLY A 747 19.35 -26.33 23.24
C GLY A 747 19.20 -27.83 23.52
N PHE A 748 18.83 -28.65 22.54
CA PHE A 748 18.69 -30.11 22.73
C PHE A 748 20.03 -30.85 22.58
N GLU A 749 20.13 -32.01 23.23
CA GLU A 749 21.26 -32.92 23.12
C GLU A 749 20.95 -34.04 22.11
N ILE A 750 21.79 -34.21 21.09
CA ILE A 750 21.57 -35.29 20.10
C ILE A 750 22.04 -36.62 20.70
N ALA A 751 21.16 -37.62 20.70
CA ALA A 751 21.44 -38.98 21.16
C ALA A 751 21.07 -40.02 20.09
N ASP A 752 21.68 -41.20 20.18
CA ASP A 752 21.38 -42.31 19.28
C ASP A 752 19.99 -42.92 19.53
N SER A 753 19.47 -42.78 20.76
CA SER A 753 18.13 -43.18 21.15
C SER A 753 17.64 -42.29 22.28
N ALA A 754 16.41 -41.80 22.18
CA ALA A 754 15.77 -40.96 23.18
C ALA A 754 14.25 -41.08 23.14
N ASP A 755 13.58 -40.70 24.23
CA ASP A 755 12.11 -40.64 24.29
C ASP A 755 11.52 -39.56 23.37
N ILE A 756 12.32 -38.53 23.05
CA ILE A 756 11.99 -37.48 22.10
C ILE A 756 12.62 -37.84 20.75
N VAL A 757 11.77 -38.00 19.73
CA VAL A 757 12.20 -38.37 18.38
C VAL A 757 11.76 -37.31 17.39
N VAL A 758 12.72 -36.71 16.69
CA VAL A 758 12.45 -35.82 15.55
C VAL A 758 12.52 -36.64 14.27
N THR A 759 11.37 -36.81 13.64
CA THR A 759 11.24 -37.50 12.36
C THR A 759 11.27 -36.51 11.21
N VAL A 760 12.01 -36.84 10.15
CA VAL A 760 11.99 -36.11 8.88
C VAL A 760 11.64 -37.08 7.78
N VAL A 761 10.49 -36.87 7.18
CA VAL A 761 9.94 -37.68 6.09
C VAL A 761 10.00 -36.85 4.81
N CYS A 762 10.54 -37.42 3.74
CA CYS A 762 10.44 -36.89 2.39
C CYS A 762 10.21 -38.05 1.42
N LYS A 763 8.95 -38.34 1.08
CA LYS A 763 8.57 -39.51 0.30
C LYS A 763 7.67 -39.18 -0.87
N GLN A 764 7.69 -40.04 -1.88
CA GLN A 764 6.71 -40.00 -2.96
C GLN A 764 5.34 -40.44 -2.45
N LEU A 765 4.31 -39.72 -2.85
CA LEU A 765 2.91 -40.12 -2.72
C LEU A 765 2.50 -40.97 -3.93
N PRO A 766 1.38 -41.72 -3.85
CA PRO A 766 0.85 -42.45 -4.98
C PRO A 766 0.66 -41.54 -6.20
N SER A 767 0.99 -42.05 -7.38
CA SER A 767 0.76 -41.33 -8.63
C SER A 767 -0.74 -41.08 -8.82
N GLN A 768 -1.07 -39.89 -9.32
CA GLN A 768 -2.44 -39.49 -9.61
C GLN A 768 -2.53 -38.86 -10.99
N GLU A 769 -3.66 -39.06 -11.64
CA GLU A 769 -3.98 -38.35 -12.89
C GLU A 769 -4.55 -36.97 -12.57
N ILE A 770 -4.07 -35.98 -13.30
CA ILE A 770 -4.59 -34.62 -13.29
C ILE A 770 -5.04 -34.23 -14.69
N HIS A 771 -6.05 -33.37 -14.73
CA HIS A 771 -6.61 -32.82 -15.96
C HIS A 771 -6.35 -31.32 -15.98
N ILE A 772 -5.64 -30.86 -17.00
CA ILE A 772 -5.18 -29.47 -17.14
C ILE A 772 -5.95 -28.84 -18.29
N ASP A 773 -6.60 -27.71 -18.00
CA ASP A 773 -7.22 -26.87 -19.02
C ASP A 773 -6.24 -25.74 -19.38
N PRO A 774 -5.64 -25.75 -20.59
CA PRO A 774 -4.70 -24.72 -21.01
C PRO A 774 -5.37 -23.38 -21.35
N ASN A 775 -6.71 -23.29 -21.41
CA ASN A 775 -7.43 -22.07 -21.78
C ASN A 775 -8.53 -21.68 -20.77
N PRO A 776 -8.15 -21.18 -19.57
CA PRO A 776 -9.10 -20.92 -18.50
C PRO A 776 -10.02 -19.70 -18.74
N ARG A 777 -9.84 -18.91 -19.82
CA ARG A 777 -10.60 -17.68 -20.06
C ARG A 777 -11.84 -17.92 -20.93
N GLY A 778 -12.97 -18.21 -20.28
CA GLY A 778 -14.27 -17.61 -20.63
C GLY A 778 -14.88 -17.85 -22.03
N SER A 779 -14.48 -18.85 -22.80
CA SER A 779 -15.14 -19.16 -24.08
C SER A 779 -16.45 -19.95 -23.84
N LEU A 780 -17.58 -19.35 -24.21
CA LEU A 780 -18.90 -20.00 -24.32
C LEU A 780 -18.94 -21.16 -25.35
N ARG A 781 -17.83 -21.43 -26.04
CA ARG A 781 -17.64 -22.60 -26.92
C ARG A 781 -16.57 -23.51 -26.33
N ARG A 782 -16.96 -24.29 -25.32
CA ARG A 782 -16.16 -25.40 -24.80
C ARG A 782 -15.95 -26.45 -25.88
N LYS A 783 -14.70 -26.74 -26.24
CA LYS A 783 -14.34 -28.04 -26.84
C LYS A 783 -13.78 -28.89 -25.71
N ARG A 784 -14.41 -30.04 -25.42
CA ARG A 784 -13.92 -31.01 -24.40
C ARG A 784 -12.57 -31.61 -24.77
N ASP A 785 -12.11 -31.41 -26.01
CA ASP A 785 -11.01 -32.14 -26.62
C ASP A 785 -9.63 -31.48 -26.38
N GLU A 786 -9.55 -30.37 -25.63
CA GLU A 786 -8.30 -29.64 -25.32
C GLU A 786 -7.80 -29.87 -23.88
N VAL A 787 -8.48 -30.71 -23.09
CA VAL A 787 -8.05 -31.05 -21.72
C VAL A 787 -6.87 -31.99 -21.78
N ILE A 788 -5.75 -31.57 -21.22
CA ILE A 788 -4.50 -32.33 -21.18
C ILE A 788 -4.51 -33.21 -19.92
N THR A 789 -4.50 -34.52 -20.10
CA THR A 789 -4.30 -35.47 -19.00
C THR A 789 -2.81 -35.73 -18.78
N ARG A 790 -2.37 -35.67 -17.53
CA ARG A 790 -1.02 -36.03 -17.10
C ARG A 790 -1.05 -36.83 -15.82
N THR A 791 -0.17 -37.81 -15.71
CA THR A 791 0.10 -38.50 -14.46
C THR A 791 1.22 -37.79 -13.74
N ILE A 792 0.99 -37.43 -12.48
CA ILE A 792 1.99 -36.83 -11.60
C ILE A 792 2.26 -37.76 -10.42
N THR A 793 3.47 -37.65 -9.86
CA THR A 793 3.84 -38.33 -8.61
C THR A 793 4.22 -37.26 -7.60
N PRO A 794 3.27 -36.83 -6.74
CA PRO A 794 3.54 -35.79 -5.75
C PRO A 794 4.58 -36.25 -4.73
N TYR A 795 5.25 -35.30 -4.09
CA TYR A 795 6.07 -35.55 -2.91
C TYR A 795 5.41 -34.99 -1.66
N GLN A 796 5.64 -35.64 -0.52
CA GLN A 796 5.32 -35.08 0.78
C GLN A 796 6.61 -34.96 1.59
N THR A 797 6.82 -33.76 2.14
CA THR A 797 7.81 -33.51 3.19
C THR A 797 7.09 -33.27 4.51
N LYS A 798 7.61 -33.83 5.59
CA LYS A 798 7.12 -33.61 6.96
C LYS A 798 8.28 -33.66 7.94
N ILE A 799 8.31 -32.74 8.89
CA ILE A 799 9.14 -32.79 10.09
C ILE A 799 8.19 -32.89 11.26
N ALA A 800 8.41 -33.83 12.18
CA ALA A 800 7.59 -33.96 13.38
C ALA A 800 8.45 -34.28 14.59
N MET A 801 8.09 -33.74 15.75
CA MET A 801 8.65 -34.12 17.04
C MET A 801 7.63 -35.02 17.74
N LEU A 802 8.09 -36.18 18.17
CA LEU A 802 7.32 -37.16 18.91
C LEU A 802 7.90 -37.28 20.32
N VAL A 803 7.04 -37.31 21.33
CA VAL A 803 7.42 -37.57 22.73
C VAL A 803 6.66 -38.80 23.19
N GLY A 804 7.37 -39.87 23.58
CA GLY A 804 6.73 -41.14 23.94
C GLY A 804 5.91 -41.74 22.79
N GLY A 805 6.34 -41.54 21.54
CA GLY A 805 5.64 -41.99 20.33
C GLY A 805 4.43 -41.15 19.92
N ARG A 806 4.08 -40.10 20.68
CA ARG A 806 2.99 -39.18 20.35
C ARG A 806 3.52 -37.94 19.66
N GLU A 807 2.98 -37.60 18.49
CA GLU A 807 3.31 -36.37 17.77
C GLU A 807 2.83 -35.14 18.57
N VAL A 808 3.77 -34.27 18.97
CA VAL A 808 3.50 -33.04 19.73
C VAL A 808 3.67 -31.78 18.88
N TYR A 809 4.39 -31.90 17.78
CA TYR A 809 4.66 -30.83 16.82
C TYR A 809 4.85 -31.45 15.44
N SER A 810 4.27 -30.86 14.40
CA SER A 810 4.68 -31.19 13.05
C SER A 810 4.49 -30.07 12.05
N ARG A 811 5.28 -30.11 10.98
CA ARG A 811 5.21 -29.19 9.86
C ARG A 811 5.49 -29.96 8.58
N GLY A 812 4.74 -29.69 7.53
CA GLY A 812 4.97 -30.38 6.26
C GLY A 812 4.42 -29.62 5.06
N GLN A 813 4.88 -30.04 3.90
CA GLN A 813 4.44 -29.51 2.62
C GLN A 813 4.27 -30.67 1.64
N THR A 814 3.18 -30.60 0.86
CA THR A 814 2.96 -31.49 -0.28
C THR A 814 3.33 -30.73 -1.56
N TYR A 815 4.22 -31.31 -2.36
CA TYR A 815 4.65 -30.80 -3.66
C TYR A 815 3.76 -31.41 -4.73
N SER A 816 2.73 -30.65 -5.09
CA SER A 816 1.74 -30.98 -6.12
C SER A 816 1.33 -29.68 -6.82
N PRO A 817 0.95 -29.72 -8.12
CA PRO A 817 0.40 -28.56 -8.80
C PRO A 817 -0.87 -28.06 -8.10
N GLY A 818 -1.02 -26.73 -7.99
CA GLY A 818 -2.22 -26.08 -7.49
C GLY A 818 -3.32 -25.96 -8.56
N MET A 819 -4.40 -25.23 -8.25
CA MET A 819 -5.50 -24.97 -9.19
C MET A 819 -5.08 -24.22 -10.46
N THR A 820 -3.97 -23.46 -10.39
CA THR A 820 -3.42 -22.71 -11.52
C THR A 820 -1.94 -23.04 -11.63
N ILE A 821 -1.50 -23.42 -12.84
CA ILE A 821 -0.11 -23.69 -13.15
C ILE A 821 0.46 -22.49 -13.90
N TRP A 822 1.40 -21.79 -13.27
CA TRP A 822 2.14 -20.70 -13.88
C TRP A 822 3.39 -21.28 -14.56
N LEU A 823 3.47 -21.10 -15.88
CA LEU A 823 4.62 -21.50 -16.70
C LEU A 823 5.64 -20.36 -16.75
N GLU A 824 6.92 -20.70 -16.66
CA GLU A 824 8.01 -19.77 -16.97
C GLU A 824 8.17 -19.59 -18.49
N GLU A 825 8.87 -18.54 -18.93
CA GLU A 825 9.06 -18.27 -20.37
C GLU A 825 9.76 -19.45 -21.05
N GLY A 826 9.10 -20.09 -22.02
CA GLY A 826 9.60 -21.27 -22.72
C GLY A 826 9.48 -22.59 -21.97
N GLU A 827 8.89 -22.61 -20.77
CA GLU A 827 8.68 -23.83 -19.98
C GLU A 827 7.51 -24.66 -20.53
N SER A 828 7.72 -25.97 -20.75
CA SER A 828 6.64 -26.88 -21.12
C SER A 828 5.79 -27.25 -19.90
N ILE A 829 4.54 -27.68 -20.13
CA ILE A 829 3.67 -28.19 -19.05
C ILE A 829 4.35 -29.33 -18.28
N ASP A 830 5.01 -30.25 -18.97
CA ASP A 830 5.70 -31.38 -18.35
C ASP A 830 6.89 -30.93 -17.48
N ALA A 831 7.62 -29.90 -17.91
CA ALA A 831 8.68 -29.29 -17.11
C ALA A 831 8.11 -28.58 -15.86
N ALA A 832 7.02 -27.85 -15.99
CA ALA A 832 6.35 -27.19 -14.87
C ALA A 832 5.79 -28.21 -13.86
N LEU A 833 5.17 -29.29 -14.33
CA LEU A 833 4.68 -30.38 -13.47
C LEU A 833 5.84 -31.05 -12.72
N LYS A 834 6.96 -31.29 -13.39
CA LYS A 834 8.17 -31.80 -12.74
C LYS A 834 8.67 -30.83 -11.67
N ARG A 835 8.78 -29.52 -11.97
CA ARG A 835 9.18 -28.49 -11.02
C ARG A 835 8.26 -28.43 -9.79
N LEU A 836 6.94 -28.43 -10.00
CA LEU A 836 5.93 -28.35 -8.94
C LEU A 836 5.82 -29.63 -8.08
N THR A 837 6.28 -30.77 -8.60
CA THR A 837 6.30 -32.05 -7.87
C THR A 837 7.68 -32.38 -7.30
N THR A 838 8.71 -31.62 -7.63
CA THR A 838 10.05 -31.80 -7.06
C THR A 838 10.10 -31.18 -5.66
N PRO A 839 10.46 -31.95 -4.62
CA PRO A 839 10.50 -31.45 -3.25
C PRO A 839 11.65 -30.46 -3.05
N ASN A 840 11.38 -29.36 -2.36
CA ASN A 840 12.38 -28.39 -1.94
C ASN A 840 12.89 -28.71 -0.53
N VAL A 841 14.07 -29.35 -0.45
CA VAL A 841 14.75 -29.67 0.80
C VAL A 841 15.18 -28.45 1.62
N GLY A 842 15.23 -27.25 1.03
CA GLY A 842 15.53 -26.01 1.75
C GLY A 842 14.57 -25.76 2.92
N PHE A 843 13.31 -26.18 2.80
CA PHE A 843 12.34 -26.15 3.90
C PHE A 843 12.82 -26.94 5.14
N ILE A 844 13.48 -28.07 4.91
CA ILE A 844 14.01 -28.95 5.97
C ILE A 844 15.30 -28.39 6.55
N LEU A 845 16.20 -27.92 5.68
CA LEU A 845 17.50 -27.38 6.10
C LEU A 845 17.35 -26.11 6.94
N LEU A 846 16.30 -25.33 6.68
CA LEU A 846 15.97 -24.10 7.42
C LEU A 846 14.99 -24.34 8.57
N ALA A 847 14.63 -25.59 8.87
CA ALA A 847 13.68 -25.90 9.93
C ALA A 847 14.25 -25.54 11.31
N LYS A 848 13.59 -24.65 12.02
CA LYS A 848 13.95 -24.29 13.39
C LYS A 848 13.03 -24.98 14.39
N PHE A 849 13.60 -25.34 15.54
CA PHE A 849 12.89 -25.96 16.65
C PHE A 849 12.76 -24.95 17.80
N ASN A 850 11.69 -25.07 18.58
CA ASN A 850 11.57 -24.35 19.83
C ASN A 850 12.27 -25.14 20.93
N GLY A 851 13.05 -24.49 21.78
CA GLY A 851 13.73 -25.16 22.90
C GLY A 851 12.75 -25.68 23.95
N GLU A 852 11.57 -25.07 24.04
CA GLU A 852 10.49 -25.50 24.93
C GLU A 852 9.26 -25.90 24.10
N VAL A 853 8.77 -27.11 24.32
CA VAL A 853 7.55 -27.60 23.66
C VAL A 853 6.53 -27.96 24.73
N ALA A 854 5.39 -27.28 24.71
CA ALA A 854 4.26 -27.63 25.54
C ALA A 854 3.44 -28.75 24.88
N ARG A 855 2.88 -29.62 25.71
CA ARG A 855 1.94 -30.67 25.30
C ARG A 855 0.76 -30.02 24.56
N PRO A 856 0.38 -30.50 23.36
CA PRO A 856 -0.84 -30.06 22.72
C PRO A 856 -2.07 -30.63 23.43
N GLY A 857 -3.19 -29.91 23.35
CA GLY A 857 -4.49 -30.42 23.76
C GLY A 857 -5.11 -31.38 22.73
N ASP A 858 -6.19 -32.04 23.11
CA ASP A 858 -6.78 -33.17 22.35
C ASP A 858 -8.14 -32.83 21.75
N ALA A 859 -8.66 -31.62 22.00
CA ALA A 859 -9.99 -31.21 21.55
C ALA A 859 -10.04 -30.99 20.04
N THR A 860 -8.92 -30.61 19.41
CA THR A 860 -8.84 -30.36 17.97
C THR A 860 -7.56 -30.93 17.37
N LYS A 861 -7.58 -31.13 16.04
CA LYS A 861 -6.41 -31.56 15.27
C LYS A 861 -5.22 -30.59 15.30
N ASN A 862 -5.44 -29.32 15.67
CA ASN A 862 -4.35 -28.33 15.79
C ASN A 862 -3.79 -28.27 17.22
N GLY A 863 -4.26 -29.15 18.12
CA GLY A 863 -3.72 -29.27 19.47
C GLY A 863 -4.35 -28.30 20.48
N ALA A 864 -5.63 -27.94 20.31
CA ALA A 864 -6.34 -27.09 21.26
C ALA A 864 -6.85 -27.88 22.48
N TYR A 865 -6.91 -27.23 23.64
CA TYR A 865 -7.47 -27.82 24.87
C TYR A 865 -8.99 -27.75 24.94
N GLY A 866 -9.59 -26.81 24.20
CA GLY A 866 -11.03 -26.80 23.96
C GLY A 866 -11.43 -26.13 22.67
N PHE A 867 -12.71 -26.21 22.37
CA PHE A 867 -13.29 -25.77 21.11
C PHE A 867 -14.72 -25.30 21.29
N SER A 868 -15.09 -24.21 20.63
CA SER A 868 -16.47 -23.73 20.55
C SER A 868 -16.96 -23.63 19.11
N LYS A 869 -18.16 -24.14 18.85
CA LYS A 869 -18.89 -23.88 17.61
C LYS A 869 -19.94 -22.78 17.81
N LEU A 870 -19.86 -21.73 17.01
CA LEU A 870 -20.67 -20.51 17.15
C LEU A 870 -21.77 -20.42 16.08
N THR A 871 -22.96 -19.92 16.45
CA THR A 871 -24.08 -19.62 15.54
C THR A 871 -24.85 -18.36 15.95
N SER A 872 -25.87 -18.00 15.18
CA SER A 872 -26.88 -16.99 15.54
C SER A 872 -27.51 -17.20 16.91
N ALA A 873 -27.64 -18.45 17.39
CA ALA A 873 -28.19 -18.75 18.72
C ALA A 873 -27.16 -18.58 19.86
N GLY A 874 -25.90 -18.27 19.54
CA GLY A 874 -24.78 -18.25 20.47
C GLY A 874 -23.87 -19.47 20.29
N VAL A 875 -23.29 -19.95 21.38
CA VAL A 875 -22.45 -21.17 21.38
C VAL A 875 -23.36 -22.38 21.21
N LEU A 876 -23.15 -23.15 20.14
CA LEU A 876 -23.86 -24.41 19.91
C LEU A 876 -23.27 -25.56 20.71
N GLU A 877 -21.95 -25.61 20.80
CA GLU A 877 -21.21 -26.74 21.34
C GLU A 877 -19.91 -26.22 21.91
N ASP A 878 -19.62 -26.61 23.16
CA ASP A 878 -18.31 -26.51 23.78
C ASP A 878 -17.80 -27.92 24.01
N VAL A 879 -16.60 -28.20 23.49
CA VAL A 879 -15.89 -29.45 23.74
C VAL A 879 -14.64 -29.12 24.52
N THR A 880 -14.57 -29.62 25.75
CA THR A 880 -13.37 -29.56 26.60
C THR A 880 -12.84 -30.95 26.80
N VAL A 881 -11.54 -31.15 26.60
CA VAL A 881 -10.88 -32.38 27.05
C VAL A 881 -10.18 -32.06 28.36
N LEU A 882 -10.86 -32.34 29.48
CA LEU A 882 -10.22 -32.40 30.79
C LEU A 882 -9.46 -33.72 30.84
N GLN A 883 -8.13 -33.67 30.97
CA GLN A 883 -7.34 -34.89 31.17
C GLN A 883 -7.55 -35.38 32.61
N GLU A 884 -7.94 -36.65 32.76
CA GLU A 884 -7.88 -37.39 34.03
C GLU A 884 -6.44 -37.61 34.49
#